data_AF-G4HMY6-F1
#
_entry.id   AF-G4HMY6-F1
#
_cell.length_a   1.000
_cell.length_b   1.000
_cell.length_c   1.000
_cell.angle_alpha   90.00
_cell.angle_beta   90.00
_cell.angle_gamma   90.00
#
_symmetry.space_group_name_H-M   'P 1'
#
loop_
_entity.id
_entity.type
_entity.pdbx_description
1 polymer ?
#
loop_
_entity_poly.entity_id
_entity_poly.type
_entity_poly.pdbx_seq_one_letter_code
_entity_poly.pdbx_strand_id
1 'polypeptide(L)'
;MKMSVKMGLMVMLSCACVASIHPVNVTYAQDSVQGGAVRLEDKVYGEPERLAQPIRGISIYDGAVGEQDGRKVMFTTVKGSPAQFNVVDMATNTVIHKTIMHGGGGDAWHHEVTPDGKHVYVTSHRTLWLYSTETQEMKLVHDFGEEGPWSLATDSQGNAYIGTYPGGKVFKYDLGAGTVTKDYGRMLGNQAQEYVRSIALDEEGGHIYAGTAHGQIIRLDLESGAKVNIAEPLMNKQETGFVYDMNLVDDRYIFARYSESKNMYIYDVKASRWLDVVLSNVTGLHVTDSYQDKVYFVADNTLKYYNLATGEIGTTGMKYGSGLRGADWMEIASHDNPDLIGMNLVTMQFGGGIVYFNVTQNKLTVTPPVVEGTPLNIHVIEQGKDNQLFMSTLGAGTGAVYDPEQQQVLPISLGQADSMVYHEDAMYMGVYPKANVHKYDQNREPGSGNPSLFLQVDPEAHQDRLIEATSGGGRIYFGSVSAYGVNGGAVTIIDPKAYAENKTGVTVIRNVVQDQSVVGLAYKDGILFGSTNIHNGLGSNPTANEAKLFTMDAVTGQKLDEWSIQLEGIDKPEFIGRLTIGPHDGLIWGAVNGTIFAMDPATKEIVKHKQIHSGPFNYGAWSSVPLKWDSDGILYALFGTKLVAVDPVTMDFRTVTSAYSFTIGDDGYLYYSDGEDRTFLSRIQIGTQSAMPEDVDGNGIVDHRDVRLVARHIGKEPAGDLRKLDVNRDGVINALDVRSVTAKMNEERKQP
;
A
#
# COMPACT_ATOMS: atom_id res chain seq x y z
N MET A 1 71.47 -20.95 12.54
CA MET A 1 71.50 -22.20 13.33
C MET A 1 71.17 -23.34 12.39
N LYS A 2 72.10 -24.29 12.24
CA LYS A 2 72.08 -25.40 11.27
C LYS A 2 71.02 -26.44 11.66
N MET A 3 70.34 -27.05 10.68
CA MET A 3 70.46 -28.48 10.43
C MET A 3 69.91 -28.85 9.04
N SER A 4 70.77 -29.56 8.31
CA SER A 4 70.59 -30.20 7.01
C SER A 4 70.44 -31.72 7.24
N VAL A 5 70.31 -32.49 6.13
CA VAL A 5 70.55 -33.95 5.93
C VAL A 5 69.24 -34.73 5.73
N LYS A 6 69.01 -35.61 4.73
CA LYS A 6 69.69 -36.14 3.52
C LYS A 6 68.57 -36.87 2.71
N MET A 7 68.50 -36.76 1.38
CA MET A 7 69.13 -37.60 0.35
C MET A 7 68.68 -39.08 0.33
N GLY A 8 68.00 -39.47 -0.76
CA GLY A 8 67.71 -40.85 -1.16
C GLY A 8 67.55 -40.91 -2.69
N LEU A 9 68.40 -41.73 -3.31
CA LEU A 9 68.73 -41.87 -4.73
C LEU A 9 67.83 -42.91 -5.43
N MET A 10 67.88 -42.96 -6.78
CA MET A 10 67.89 -44.16 -7.66
C MET A 10 66.73 -44.20 -8.71
N VAL A 11 66.97 -43.79 -9.97
CA VAL A 11 67.44 -44.53 -11.18
C VAL A 11 66.32 -45.08 -12.09
N MET A 12 66.26 -44.49 -13.28
CA MET A 12 66.05 -44.99 -14.66
C MET A 12 64.88 -45.89 -15.12
N LEU A 13 64.40 -45.51 -16.32
CA LEU A 13 63.80 -46.29 -17.44
C LEU A 13 62.40 -46.88 -17.18
N SER A 14 61.45 -46.92 -18.10
CA SER A 14 61.34 -46.63 -19.55
C SER A 14 59.87 -46.88 -19.96
N CYS A 15 59.51 -46.45 -21.18
CA CYS A 15 58.35 -46.89 -21.98
C CYS A 15 56.96 -46.32 -21.65
N ALA A 16 56.49 -45.41 -22.51
CA ALA A 16 55.07 -45.38 -22.87
C ALA A 16 54.95 -45.01 -24.35
N CYS A 17 54.26 -45.89 -25.07
CA CYS A 17 54.11 -45.91 -26.51
C CYS A 17 53.31 -44.70 -27.03
N VAL A 18 53.74 -44.18 -28.18
CA VAL A 18 52.92 -43.31 -29.03
C VAL A 18 51.92 -44.21 -29.74
N ALA A 19 50.63 -44.08 -29.39
CA ALA A 19 49.52 -44.65 -30.14
C ALA A 19 48.59 -43.51 -30.55
N SER A 20 48.60 -43.22 -31.84
CA SER A 20 47.64 -42.37 -32.54
C SER A 20 46.23 -42.97 -32.44
N ILE A 21 45.30 -42.23 -31.83
CA ILE A 21 43.88 -42.55 -31.79
C ILE A 21 43.16 -41.53 -32.69
N HIS A 22 42.51 -42.03 -33.74
CA HIS A 22 41.61 -41.25 -34.59
C HIS A 22 40.31 -40.92 -33.83
N PRO A 23 39.67 -39.76 -34.08
CA PRO A 23 38.38 -39.46 -33.47
C PRO A 23 37.32 -40.42 -34.02
N VAL A 24 36.69 -41.17 -33.12
CA VAL A 24 35.45 -41.90 -33.40
C VAL A 24 34.32 -40.87 -33.39
N ASN A 25 33.75 -40.60 -34.56
CA ASN A 25 32.47 -39.91 -34.66
C ASN A 25 31.39 -40.83 -34.07
N VAL A 26 31.01 -40.57 -32.81
CA VAL A 26 29.80 -41.13 -32.22
C VAL A 26 28.66 -40.21 -32.62
N THR A 27 27.93 -40.59 -33.67
CA THR A 27 26.58 -40.11 -33.91
C THR A 27 25.69 -40.63 -32.80
N TYR A 28 25.33 -39.76 -31.84
CA TYR A 28 24.19 -40.02 -30.97
C TYR A 28 22.93 -39.95 -31.83
N ALA A 29 22.34 -41.12 -32.11
CA ALA A 29 20.95 -41.17 -32.51
C ALA A 29 20.12 -40.70 -31.31
N GLN A 30 19.53 -39.50 -31.42
CA GLN A 30 18.46 -39.04 -30.54
C GLN A 30 17.21 -39.84 -30.87
N ASP A 31 16.98 -40.92 -30.14
CA ASP A 31 15.62 -41.37 -29.84
C ASP A 31 15.34 -40.99 -28.39
N SER A 32 14.90 -39.76 -28.19
CA SER A 32 14.16 -39.35 -27.01
C SER A 32 12.89 -38.65 -27.48
N VAL A 33 11.74 -39.19 -27.09
CA VAL A 33 10.46 -38.50 -27.11
C VAL A 33 10.60 -37.25 -26.22
N GLN A 34 11.04 -36.13 -26.80
CA GLN A 34 10.91 -34.81 -26.21
C GLN A 34 9.49 -34.34 -26.51
N GLY A 35 8.61 -34.35 -25.50
CA GLY A 35 7.47 -33.43 -25.53
C GLY A 35 8.03 -32.01 -25.63
N GLY A 36 7.60 -31.23 -26.62
CA GLY A 36 8.05 -29.85 -26.80
C GLY A 36 7.75 -29.01 -25.55
N ALA A 37 8.53 -27.94 -25.34
CA ALA A 37 8.21 -26.96 -24.29
C ALA A 37 6.81 -26.39 -24.53
N VAL A 38 5.99 -26.32 -23.47
CA VAL A 38 4.63 -25.77 -23.51
C VAL A 38 4.67 -24.34 -24.06
N ARG A 39 3.80 -24.06 -25.02
CA ARG A 39 3.69 -22.76 -25.70
C ARG A 39 2.52 -21.97 -25.14
N LEU A 40 2.51 -20.66 -25.37
CA LEU A 40 1.34 -19.85 -25.00
C LEU A 40 0.06 -20.29 -25.73
N GLU A 41 0.16 -20.78 -26.96
CA GLU A 41 -0.99 -21.31 -27.72
C GLU A 41 -1.61 -22.55 -27.08
N ASP A 42 -0.82 -23.33 -26.33
CA ASP A 42 -1.31 -24.49 -25.59
C ASP A 42 -2.03 -24.05 -24.29
N LYS A 43 -1.82 -22.84 -23.79
CA LYS A 43 -2.39 -22.42 -22.50
C LYS A 43 -3.91 -22.23 -22.57
N VAL A 44 -4.60 -22.76 -21.57
CA VAL A 44 -6.03 -22.51 -21.31
C VAL A 44 -6.18 -21.72 -20.02
N TYR A 45 -7.10 -20.75 -20.02
CA TYR A 45 -7.48 -20.02 -18.82
C TYR A 45 -8.94 -20.31 -18.49
N GLY A 46 -9.20 -20.72 -17.25
CA GLY A 46 -10.56 -20.89 -16.74
C GLY A 46 -11.29 -19.56 -16.53
N GLU A 47 -12.55 -19.64 -16.14
CA GLU A 47 -13.32 -18.45 -15.78
C GLU A 47 -12.79 -17.79 -14.49
N PRO A 48 -12.76 -16.45 -14.42
CA PRO A 48 -12.46 -15.73 -13.18
C PRO A 48 -13.37 -16.11 -12.00
N GLU A 49 -12.76 -16.42 -10.85
CA GLU A 49 -13.46 -16.70 -9.60
C GLU A 49 -13.09 -15.64 -8.54
N ARG A 50 -14.09 -14.94 -7.98
CA ARG A 50 -13.89 -14.06 -6.80
C ARG A 50 -13.91 -14.90 -5.53
N LEU A 51 -12.83 -14.86 -4.76
CA LEU A 51 -12.66 -15.68 -3.56
C LEU A 51 -13.14 -14.95 -2.31
N ALA A 52 -12.53 -13.80 -2.01
CA ALA A 52 -12.74 -13.11 -0.74
C ALA A 52 -12.38 -11.62 -0.82
N GLN A 53 -12.77 -10.86 0.21
CA GLN A 53 -12.23 -9.54 0.53
C GLN A 53 -11.26 -9.67 1.71
N PRO A 54 -10.00 -10.04 1.45
CA PRO A 54 -9.13 -10.60 2.48
C PRO A 54 -8.68 -9.56 3.51
N ILE A 55 -8.60 -8.29 3.13
CA ILE A 55 -8.16 -7.22 4.01
C ILE A 55 -9.38 -6.39 4.41
N ARG A 56 -9.70 -6.41 5.71
CA ARG A 56 -10.72 -5.54 6.31
C ARG A 56 -10.11 -4.83 7.50
N GLY A 57 -10.30 -3.53 7.59
CA GLY A 57 -9.68 -2.72 8.63
C GLY A 57 -10.54 -1.56 9.06
N ILE A 58 -10.31 -1.11 10.29
CA ILE A 58 -10.82 0.17 10.78
C ILE A 58 -9.73 1.21 10.51
N SER A 59 -10.08 2.26 9.78
CA SER A 59 -9.21 3.40 9.50
C SER A 59 -10.07 4.64 9.48
N ILE A 60 -10.00 5.40 10.57
CA ILE A 60 -10.80 6.61 10.77
C ILE A 60 -9.86 7.81 10.84
N TYR A 61 -10.08 8.79 9.98
CA TYR A 61 -9.28 10.01 10.00
C TYR A 61 -9.88 11.13 10.84
N ASP A 62 -11.20 11.13 11.00
CA ASP A 62 -11.94 12.18 11.69
C ASP A 62 -13.26 11.68 12.34
N GLY A 63 -13.81 12.49 13.23
CA GLY A 63 -15.13 12.29 13.80
C GLY A 63 -15.68 13.57 14.41
N ALA A 64 -17.00 13.70 14.49
CA ALA A 64 -17.65 14.87 15.06
C ALA A 64 -18.73 14.43 16.06
N VAL A 65 -18.85 15.17 17.15
CA VAL A 65 -19.88 14.93 18.15
C VAL A 65 -21.13 15.76 17.84
N GLY A 66 -22.30 15.15 17.99
CA GLY A 66 -23.56 15.86 17.94
C GLY A 66 -24.66 15.11 18.66
N GLU A 67 -25.91 15.37 18.27
CA GLU A 67 -27.08 14.70 18.83
C GLU A 67 -27.94 14.07 17.73
N GLN A 68 -28.51 12.91 18.02
CA GLN A 68 -29.50 12.24 17.18
C GLN A 68 -30.53 11.53 18.05
N ASP A 69 -31.81 11.77 17.79
CA ASP A 69 -32.93 11.18 18.54
C ASP A 69 -32.81 11.37 20.08
N GLY A 70 -32.29 12.53 20.49
CA GLY A 70 -32.05 12.88 21.90
C GLY A 70 -30.84 12.16 22.53
N ARG A 71 -30.00 11.49 21.74
CA ARG A 71 -28.77 10.82 22.18
C ARG A 71 -27.56 11.64 21.78
N LYS A 72 -26.56 11.71 22.64
CA LYS A 72 -25.22 12.22 22.32
C LYS A 72 -24.47 11.17 21.51
N VAL A 73 -24.02 11.53 20.31
CA VAL A 73 -23.47 10.58 19.35
C VAL A 73 -22.15 11.07 18.76
N MET A 74 -21.33 10.11 18.37
CA MET A 74 -20.13 10.31 17.57
C MET A 74 -20.44 9.91 16.13
N PHE A 75 -20.35 10.87 15.21
CA PHE A 75 -20.38 10.65 13.77
C PHE A 75 -18.97 10.37 13.28
N THR A 76 -18.80 9.30 12.51
CA THR A 76 -17.49 8.97 11.92
C THR A 76 -17.64 8.16 10.66
N THR A 77 -16.54 7.95 9.93
CA THR A 77 -16.53 7.16 8.70
C THR A 77 -15.32 6.25 8.68
N VAL A 78 -15.59 4.95 8.53
CA VAL A 78 -14.54 3.96 8.30
C VAL A 78 -14.19 4.01 6.81
N LYS A 79 -12.92 4.29 6.53
CA LYS A 79 -12.35 4.27 5.19
C LYS A 79 -12.50 2.89 4.56
N GLY A 80 -13.02 2.85 3.35
CA GLY A 80 -13.09 1.64 2.54
C GLY A 80 -13.46 1.96 1.10
N SER A 81 -13.54 0.93 0.27
CA SER A 81 -14.08 1.05 -1.08
C SER A 81 -15.26 0.08 -1.23
N PRO A 82 -16.50 0.49 -0.89
CA PRO A 82 -16.93 1.81 -0.44
C PRO A 82 -16.71 2.08 1.06
N ALA A 83 -16.62 3.36 1.43
CA ALA A 83 -16.57 3.81 2.82
C ALA A 83 -17.91 3.62 3.55
N GLN A 84 -17.87 3.52 4.88
CA GLN A 84 -19.04 3.34 5.73
C GLN A 84 -19.15 4.46 6.77
N PHE A 85 -20.23 5.24 6.69
CA PHE A 85 -20.60 6.21 7.72
C PHE A 85 -21.24 5.51 8.91
N ASN A 86 -20.89 5.93 10.12
CA ASN A 86 -21.33 5.34 11.38
C ASN A 86 -21.79 6.43 12.35
N VAL A 87 -22.86 6.12 13.09
CA VAL A 87 -23.34 6.89 14.23
C VAL A 87 -23.21 6.01 15.47
N VAL A 88 -22.34 6.41 16.40
CA VAL A 88 -22.06 5.67 17.62
C VAL A 88 -22.69 6.40 18.80
N ASP A 89 -23.57 5.72 19.53
CA ASP A 89 -24.09 6.19 20.82
C ASP A 89 -22.96 6.22 21.84
N MET A 90 -22.67 7.41 22.37
CA MET A 90 -21.56 7.63 23.30
C MET A 90 -21.84 7.12 24.72
N ALA A 91 -23.12 7.01 25.11
CA ALA A 91 -23.50 6.53 26.43
C ALA A 91 -23.31 5.00 26.52
N THR A 92 -23.74 4.28 25.49
CA THR A 92 -23.71 2.80 25.46
C THR A 92 -22.50 2.23 24.71
N ASN A 93 -21.76 3.06 23.97
CA ASN A 93 -20.71 2.64 23.05
C ASN A 93 -21.23 1.58 22.06
N THR A 94 -22.28 1.92 21.31
CA THR A 94 -22.89 1.02 20.32
C THR A 94 -23.18 1.77 19.02
N VAL A 95 -22.94 1.14 17.88
CA VAL A 95 -23.37 1.68 16.58
C VAL A 95 -24.90 1.62 16.51
N ILE A 96 -25.54 2.78 16.39
CA ILE A 96 -27.01 2.90 16.29
C ILE A 96 -27.49 3.13 14.85
N HIS A 97 -26.61 3.59 13.98
CA HIS A 97 -26.86 3.74 12.56
C HIS A 97 -25.56 3.52 11.78
N LYS A 98 -25.65 2.86 10.62
CA LYS A 98 -24.55 2.76 9.65
C LYS A 98 -25.10 2.76 8.23
N THR A 99 -24.36 3.38 7.31
CA THR A 99 -24.73 3.41 5.90
C THR A 99 -23.50 3.42 5.00
N ILE A 100 -23.62 2.78 3.84
CA ILE A 100 -22.55 2.70 2.86
C ILE A 100 -22.62 3.92 1.93
N MET A 101 -21.49 4.57 1.72
CA MET A 101 -21.38 5.76 0.87
C MET A 101 -21.14 5.35 -0.60
N HIS A 102 -22.20 4.83 -1.25
CA HIS A 102 -22.17 4.37 -2.64
C HIS A 102 -22.03 5.55 -3.63
N GLY A 103 -20.92 5.64 -4.36
CA GLY A 103 -20.73 6.69 -5.38
C GLY A 103 -19.42 7.49 -5.28
N GLY A 104 -18.45 7.02 -4.48
CA GLY A 104 -17.14 7.65 -4.38
C GLY A 104 -16.62 7.83 -2.95
N GLY A 105 -17.27 7.25 -1.94
CA GLY A 105 -16.75 7.25 -0.57
C GLY A 105 -15.46 6.42 -0.48
N GLY A 106 -14.39 7.04 0.02
CA GLY A 106 -13.07 6.46 0.24
C GLY A 106 -12.49 6.89 1.58
N ASP A 107 -11.48 7.75 1.54
CA ASP A 107 -10.94 8.41 2.74
C ASP A 107 -11.87 9.55 3.15
N ALA A 108 -12.28 9.63 4.42
CA ALA A 108 -13.08 10.74 4.94
C ALA A 108 -12.24 11.62 5.86
N TRP A 109 -11.91 12.83 5.41
CA TRP A 109 -10.90 13.69 6.07
C TRP A 109 -11.49 14.70 7.05
N HIS A 110 -12.79 15.00 6.94
CA HIS A 110 -13.47 15.97 7.80
C HIS A 110 -14.96 15.64 7.94
N HIS A 111 -15.44 15.71 9.17
CA HIS A 111 -16.84 15.67 9.59
C HIS A 111 -17.16 17.02 10.25
N GLU A 112 -18.29 17.63 9.87
CA GLU A 112 -18.72 18.88 10.49
C GLU A 112 -20.22 18.83 10.73
N VAL A 113 -20.63 18.97 11.98
CA VAL A 113 -22.05 19.09 12.35
C VAL A 113 -22.48 20.53 12.12
N THR A 114 -23.60 20.75 11.43
CA THR A 114 -24.13 22.10 11.24
C THR A 114 -24.53 22.74 12.57
N PRO A 115 -24.50 24.08 12.72
CA PRO A 115 -24.80 24.75 13.99
C PRO A 115 -26.17 24.41 14.59
N ASP A 116 -27.15 24.01 13.77
CA ASP A 116 -28.48 23.57 14.21
C ASP A 116 -28.55 22.09 14.64
N GLY A 117 -27.46 21.33 14.49
CA GLY A 117 -27.37 19.91 14.78
C GLY A 117 -28.11 19.00 13.81
N LYS A 118 -28.69 19.53 12.73
CA LYS A 118 -29.59 18.78 11.84
C LYS A 118 -28.87 18.03 10.73
N HIS A 119 -27.66 18.44 10.39
CA HIS A 119 -26.89 17.85 9.32
C HIS A 119 -25.44 17.63 9.71
N VAL A 120 -24.81 16.66 9.04
CA VAL A 120 -23.38 16.38 9.17
C VAL A 120 -22.79 16.35 7.76
N TYR A 121 -21.87 17.25 7.48
CA TYR A 121 -21.06 17.18 6.27
C TYR A 121 -19.97 16.13 6.43
N VAL A 122 -19.71 15.39 5.36
CA VAL A 122 -18.58 14.46 5.27
C VAL A 122 -17.83 14.72 3.98
N THR A 123 -16.56 15.12 4.09
CA THR A 123 -15.66 15.16 2.94
C THR A 123 -15.16 13.74 2.68
N SER A 124 -15.29 13.22 1.45
CA SER A 124 -14.78 11.89 1.14
C SER A 124 -14.27 11.77 -0.30
N HIS A 125 -13.01 11.35 -0.46
CA HIS A 125 -12.31 11.27 -1.75
C HIS A 125 -12.42 12.55 -2.60
N ARG A 126 -13.39 12.62 -3.53
CA ARG A 126 -13.68 13.77 -4.43
C ARG A 126 -15.08 14.36 -4.23
N THR A 127 -15.76 13.92 -3.17
CA THR A 127 -17.19 14.12 -2.98
C THR A 127 -17.49 14.77 -1.63
N LEU A 128 -18.53 15.61 -1.61
CA LEU A 128 -19.14 16.12 -0.39
C LEU A 128 -20.44 15.36 -0.16
N TRP A 129 -20.62 14.91 1.07
CA TRP A 129 -21.82 14.22 1.51
C TRP A 129 -22.49 14.97 2.64
N LEU A 130 -23.80 14.79 2.75
CA LEU A 130 -24.65 15.36 3.78
C LEU A 130 -25.50 14.26 4.40
N TYR A 131 -25.30 14.03 5.69
CA TYR A 131 -26.16 13.18 6.51
C TYR A 131 -27.18 14.06 7.24
N SER A 132 -28.45 13.65 7.30
CA SER A 132 -29.49 14.31 8.10
C SER A 132 -29.71 13.54 9.40
N THR A 133 -29.58 14.21 10.54
CA THR A 133 -29.82 13.59 11.86
C THR A 133 -31.30 13.32 12.13
N GLU A 134 -32.20 14.02 11.43
CA GLU A 134 -33.66 13.85 11.52
C GLU A 134 -34.18 12.69 10.65
N THR A 135 -33.73 12.60 9.40
CA THR A 135 -34.21 11.57 8.44
C THR A 135 -33.31 10.34 8.37
N GLN A 136 -32.08 10.45 8.89
CA GLN A 136 -31.03 9.44 8.82
C GLN A 136 -30.62 9.07 7.38
N GLU A 137 -30.87 9.97 6.41
CA GLU A 137 -30.46 9.80 5.02
C GLU A 137 -29.05 10.38 4.79
N MET A 138 -28.22 9.62 4.08
CA MET A 138 -26.88 10.04 3.63
C MET A 138 -26.91 10.32 2.13
N LYS A 139 -26.61 11.55 1.73
CA LYS A 139 -26.70 12.01 0.33
C LYS A 139 -25.35 12.52 -0.18
N LEU A 140 -24.95 12.08 -1.37
CA LEU A 140 -23.90 12.75 -2.13
C LEU A 140 -24.49 14.06 -2.64
N VAL A 141 -23.96 15.19 -2.14
CA VAL A 141 -24.48 16.52 -2.48
C VAL A 141 -23.60 17.25 -3.49
N HIS A 142 -22.33 16.86 -3.60
CA HIS A 142 -21.45 17.41 -4.62
C HIS A 142 -20.31 16.47 -4.99
N ASP A 143 -19.86 16.54 -6.23
CA ASP A 143 -18.69 15.86 -6.78
C ASP A 143 -17.79 16.93 -7.41
N PHE A 144 -16.60 17.12 -6.86
CA PHE A 144 -15.68 18.17 -7.28
C PHE A 144 -14.80 17.74 -8.49
N GLY A 145 -15.07 16.58 -9.10
CA GLY A 145 -14.36 16.12 -10.30
C GLY A 145 -12.93 15.69 -9.99
N GLU A 146 -11.95 16.42 -10.52
CA GLU A 146 -10.52 16.15 -10.29
C GLU A 146 -10.04 16.66 -8.92
N GLU A 147 -10.85 17.46 -8.22
CA GLU A 147 -10.55 18.00 -6.90
C GLU A 147 -11.08 17.07 -5.79
N GLY A 148 -10.29 16.90 -4.74
CA GLY A 148 -10.64 16.22 -3.49
C GLY A 148 -10.85 17.22 -2.36
N PRO A 149 -11.96 17.19 -1.61
CA PRO A 149 -12.15 18.01 -0.42
C PRO A 149 -11.32 17.48 0.76
N TRP A 150 -10.54 18.36 1.39
CA TRP A 150 -9.59 18.02 2.48
C TRP A 150 -9.87 18.71 3.79
N SER A 151 -10.50 19.88 3.75
CA SER A 151 -10.81 20.70 4.91
C SER A 151 -12.17 21.34 4.73
N LEU A 152 -12.88 21.54 5.84
CA LEU A 152 -14.22 22.10 5.83
C LEU A 152 -14.43 22.95 7.10
N ALA A 153 -15.18 24.04 6.94
CA ALA A 153 -15.74 24.82 8.05
C ALA A 153 -17.17 25.25 7.67
N THR A 154 -18.04 25.46 8.65
CA THR A 154 -19.41 25.95 8.41
C THR A 154 -19.64 27.36 8.95
N ASP A 155 -20.49 28.13 8.27
CA ASP A 155 -21.03 29.39 8.82
C ASP A 155 -22.26 29.15 9.69
N SER A 156 -22.74 30.20 10.35
CA SER A 156 -23.92 30.19 11.22
C SER A 156 -25.22 29.70 10.54
N GLN A 157 -25.25 29.69 9.21
CA GLN A 157 -26.38 29.19 8.40
C GLN A 157 -26.17 27.74 7.93
N GLY A 158 -25.04 27.10 8.27
CA GLY A 158 -24.69 25.76 7.85
C GLY A 158 -24.16 25.66 6.42
N ASN A 159 -23.78 26.76 5.78
CA ASN A 159 -23.07 26.70 4.50
C ASN A 159 -21.64 26.23 4.74
N ALA A 160 -21.15 25.34 3.88
CA ALA A 160 -19.81 24.77 4.01
C ALA A 160 -18.80 25.52 3.12
N TYR A 161 -17.63 25.81 3.68
CA TYR A 161 -16.46 26.31 2.97
C TYR A 161 -15.42 25.21 2.90
N ILE A 162 -15.03 24.81 1.69
CA ILE A 162 -14.30 23.56 1.45
C ILE A 162 -12.96 23.83 0.76
N GLY A 163 -11.86 23.44 1.40
CA GLY A 163 -10.52 23.43 0.83
C GLY A 163 -10.22 22.15 0.05
N THR A 164 -9.52 22.26 -1.08
CA THR A 164 -9.34 21.14 -2.03
C THR A 164 -7.88 20.90 -2.49
N TYR A 165 -7.66 19.77 -3.14
CA TYR A 165 -6.44 19.36 -3.88
C TYR A 165 -6.86 18.61 -5.15
N PRO A 166 -6.17 18.69 -6.30
CA PRO A 166 -4.88 19.32 -6.53
C PRO A 166 -4.92 20.80 -6.90
N GLY A 167 -6.08 21.43 -7.03
CA GLY A 167 -6.15 22.83 -7.41
C GLY A 167 -5.87 23.81 -6.28
N GLY A 168 -5.83 23.36 -5.02
CA GLY A 168 -5.63 24.26 -3.88
C GLY A 168 -6.71 25.33 -3.79
N LYS A 169 -7.97 24.98 -4.10
CA LYS A 169 -9.10 25.94 -4.16
C LYS A 169 -9.92 25.95 -2.88
N VAL A 170 -10.71 27.02 -2.73
CA VAL A 170 -11.80 27.11 -1.73
C VAL A 170 -13.14 27.24 -2.45
N PHE A 171 -14.10 26.39 -2.11
CA PHE A 171 -15.48 26.44 -2.60
C PHE A 171 -16.45 26.82 -1.47
N LYS A 172 -17.60 27.41 -1.81
CA LYS A 172 -18.76 27.53 -0.92
C LYS A 172 -19.89 26.63 -1.43
N TYR A 173 -20.31 25.68 -0.60
CA TYR A 173 -21.56 24.94 -0.76
C TYR A 173 -22.64 25.61 0.10
N ASP A 174 -23.71 26.06 -0.54
CA ASP A 174 -24.85 26.69 0.12
C ASP A 174 -25.88 25.63 0.50
N LEU A 175 -26.14 25.49 1.80
CA LEU A 175 -27.02 24.44 2.31
C LEU A 175 -28.47 24.65 1.87
N GLY A 176 -28.94 25.89 1.86
CA GLY A 176 -30.31 26.24 1.47
C GLY A 176 -30.55 26.08 -0.03
N ALA A 177 -29.57 26.43 -0.86
CA ALA A 177 -29.63 26.23 -2.31
C ALA A 177 -29.34 24.79 -2.74
N GLY A 178 -28.69 23.99 -1.88
CA GLY A 178 -28.33 22.60 -2.16
C GLY A 178 -27.27 22.47 -3.25
N THR A 179 -26.36 23.45 -3.38
CA THR A 179 -25.36 23.45 -4.46
C THR A 179 -24.15 24.31 -4.13
N VAL A 180 -23.06 24.14 -4.89
CA VAL A 180 -21.91 25.04 -4.85
C VAL A 180 -22.28 26.35 -5.54
N THR A 181 -22.19 27.46 -4.78
CA THR A 181 -22.56 28.79 -5.27
C THR A 181 -21.35 29.67 -5.57
N LYS A 182 -20.15 29.31 -5.09
CA LYS A 182 -18.92 30.08 -5.33
C LYS A 182 -17.67 29.19 -5.39
N ASP A 183 -16.83 29.42 -6.40
CA ASP A 183 -15.44 28.95 -6.49
C ASP A 183 -14.55 30.20 -6.28
N TYR A 184 -13.82 30.26 -5.17
CA TYR A 184 -12.91 31.36 -4.86
C TYR A 184 -11.56 31.25 -5.57
N GLY A 185 -11.38 30.23 -6.42
CA GLY A 185 -10.17 29.93 -7.16
C GLY A 185 -9.05 29.40 -6.29
N ARG A 186 -7.86 29.27 -6.89
CA ARG A 186 -6.65 28.77 -6.21
C ARG A 186 -6.14 29.74 -5.15
N MET A 187 -5.65 29.23 -4.03
CA MET A 187 -5.13 30.07 -2.94
C MET A 187 -3.71 30.60 -3.23
N LEU A 188 -2.81 29.74 -3.73
CA LEU A 188 -1.44 30.15 -4.12
C LEU A 188 -1.34 30.41 -5.62
N GLY A 189 -1.78 29.44 -6.44
CA GLY A 189 -1.83 29.56 -7.89
C GLY A 189 -0.46 29.60 -8.57
N ASN A 190 0.61 29.14 -7.91
CA ASN A 190 1.97 29.14 -8.45
C ASN A 190 2.43 27.74 -8.91
N GLN A 191 1.69 26.68 -8.59
CA GLN A 191 1.98 25.31 -9.00
C GLN A 191 0.70 24.59 -9.47
N ALA A 192 0.87 23.50 -10.23
CA ALA A 192 -0.25 22.73 -10.77
C ALA A 192 -0.98 21.93 -9.67
N GLN A 193 -0.24 21.43 -8.68
CA GLN A 193 -0.73 20.64 -7.55
C GLN A 193 -0.50 21.39 -6.24
N GLU A 194 -1.58 21.79 -5.59
CA GLU A 194 -1.61 22.57 -4.36
C GLU A 194 -2.70 21.99 -3.44
N TYR A 195 -2.44 22.01 -2.13
CA TYR A 195 -3.45 21.67 -1.12
C TYR A 195 -3.94 22.92 -0.41
N VAL A 196 -5.25 22.98 -0.15
CA VAL A 196 -5.79 23.65 1.04
C VAL A 196 -6.09 22.57 2.07
N ARG A 197 -5.10 22.29 2.93
CA ARG A 197 -5.13 21.17 3.88
C ARG A 197 -5.94 21.50 5.13
N SER A 198 -6.03 22.76 5.50
CA SER A 198 -6.76 23.25 6.66
C SER A 198 -7.43 24.58 6.34
N ILE A 199 -8.56 24.85 6.99
CA ILE A 199 -9.35 26.06 6.78
C ILE A 199 -9.93 26.56 8.09
N ALA A 200 -10.03 27.87 8.27
CA ALA A 200 -10.76 28.51 9.36
C ALA A 200 -11.60 29.65 8.81
N LEU A 201 -12.84 29.75 9.28
CA LEU A 201 -13.80 30.78 8.86
C LEU A 201 -13.97 31.82 9.97
N ASP A 202 -13.64 33.06 9.67
CA ASP A 202 -14.02 34.25 10.45
C ASP A 202 -15.23 34.88 9.78
N GLU A 203 -16.43 34.42 10.14
CA GLU A 203 -17.68 34.86 9.53
C GLU A 203 -17.95 36.35 9.79
N GLU A 204 -17.71 36.82 11.03
CA GLU A 204 -17.92 38.22 11.41
C GLU A 204 -16.97 39.15 10.64
N GLY A 205 -15.72 38.75 10.46
CA GLY A 205 -14.74 39.49 9.67
C GLY A 205 -14.92 39.33 8.16
N GLY A 206 -15.68 38.34 7.68
CA GLY A 206 -15.85 38.05 6.27
C GLY A 206 -14.62 37.40 5.61
N HIS A 207 -13.87 36.59 6.35
CA HIS A 207 -12.62 36.00 5.87
C HIS A 207 -12.57 34.47 6.02
N ILE A 208 -11.92 33.84 5.05
CA ILE A 208 -11.40 32.47 5.17
C ILE A 208 -9.90 32.53 5.29
N TYR A 209 -9.34 31.69 6.16
CA TYR A 209 -7.91 31.44 6.24
C TYR A 209 -7.66 30.04 5.71
N ALA A 210 -6.75 29.89 4.75
CA ALA A 210 -6.47 28.63 4.07
C ALA A 210 -5.00 28.22 4.25
N GLY A 211 -4.77 27.12 4.95
CA GLY A 211 -3.45 26.54 5.19
C GLY A 211 -3.03 25.58 4.07
N THR A 212 -1.78 25.68 3.61
CA THR A 212 -1.30 24.98 2.40
C THR A 212 -0.19 23.96 2.68
N ALA A 213 0.13 23.13 1.69
CA ALA A 213 1.26 22.17 1.72
C ALA A 213 2.66 22.82 1.66
N HIS A 214 2.73 24.15 1.48
CA HIS A 214 3.98 24.89 1.27
C HIS A 214 4.27 25.86 2.42
N GLY A 215 3.72 25.60 3.60
CA GLY A 215 3.87 26.43 4.79
C GLY A 215 3.23 27.81 4.67
N GLN A 216 2.35 28.01 3.68
CA GLN A 216 1.67 29.29 3.47
C GLN A 216 0.28 29.28 4.08
N ILE A 217 -0.18 30.45 4.55
CA ILE A 217 -1.54 30.68 5.06
C ILE A 217 -2.11 31.87 4.29
N ILE A 218 -3.13 31.61 3.48
CA ILE A 218 -3.77 32.60 2.64
C ILE A 218 -5.07 33.06 3.29
N ARG A 219 -5.14 34.34 3.66
CA ARG A 219 -6.38 34.99 4.05
C ARG A 219 -7.12 35.45 2.79
N LEU A 220 -8.31 34.91 2.60
CA LEU A 220 -9.25 35.21 1.53
C LEU A 220 -10.38 36.09 2.08
N ASP A 221 -10.63 37.22 1.43
CA ASP A 221 -11.81 38.07 1.66
C ASP A 221 -13.01 37.52 0.87
N LEU A 222 -14.12 37.24 1.57
CA LEU A 222 -15.27 36.54 0.99
C LEU A 222 -16.10 37.41 0.02
N GLU A 223 -16.06 38.73 0.17
CA GLU A 223 -16.78 39.66 -0.69
C GLU A 223 -16.02 39.90 -2.00
N SER A 224 -14.79 40.41 -1.89
CA SER A 224 -13.95 40.82 -3.02
C SER A 224 -13.16 39.69 -3.66
N GLY A 225 -12.92 38.58 -2.94
CA GLY A 225 -12.03 37.51 -3.39
C GLY A 225 -10.54 37.83 -3.27
N ALA A 226 -10.17 38.94 -2.64
CA ALA A 226 -8.78 39.33 -2.42
C ALA A 226 -8.06 38.32 -1.53
N LYS A 227 -6.79 38.05 -1.84
CA LYS A 227 -5.95 37.05 -1.16
C LYS A 227 -4.68 37.68 -0.63
N VAL A 228 -4.39 37.45 0.64
CA VAL A 228 -3.17 37.93 1.31
C VAL A 228 -2.51 36.78 2.02
N ASN A 229 -1.21 36.59 1.80
CA ASN A 229 -0.43 35.61 2.53
C ASN A 229 0.02 36.19 3.89
N ILE A 230 -0.36 35.53 4.98
CA ILE A 230 -0.06 35.97 6.35
C ILE A 230 1.02 35.12 7.03
N ALA A 231 1.58 34.12 6.34
CA ALA A 231 2.58 33.21 6.89
C ALA A 231 4.01 33.79 6.89
N GLU A 232 4.27 34.90 6.21
CA GLU A 232 5.61 35.48 6.06
C GLU A 232 6.39 35.64 7.38
N PRO A 233 5.80 36.13 8.50
CA PRO A 233 6.52 36.23 9.77
C PRO A 233 6.94 34.87 10.36
N LEU A 234 6.23 33.80 10.02
CA LEU A 234 6.52 32.43 10.46
C LEU A 234 7.55 31.75 9.56
N MET A 235 7.56 32.06 8.27
CA MET A 235 8.56 31.54 7.34
C MET A 235 9.98 32.01 7.68
N ASN A 236 10.13 33.20 8.25
CA ASN A 236 11.40 33.67 8.81
C ASN A 236 11.91 32.81 9.98
N LYS A 237 11.06 31.94 10.53
CA LYS A 237 11.41 30.91 11.53
C LYS A 237 11.66 29.53 10.90
N GLN A 238 11.82 29.44 9.58
CA GLN A 238 12.11 28.22 8.80
C GLN A 238 11.01 27.14 8.85
N GLU A 239 9.77 27.53 9.07
CA GLU A 239 8.64 26.61 8.99
C GLU A 239 8.39 26.13 7.55
N THR A 240 8.19 24.83 7.37
CA THR A 240 8.01 24.16 6.06
C THR A 240 6.94 23.06 6.15
N GLY A 241 6.59 22.47 5.00
CA GLY A 241 5.58 21.41 4.90
C GLY A 241 4.15 21.93 5.02
N PHE A 242 3.23 21.11 5.53
CA PHE A 242 1.83 21.48 5.60
C PHE A 242 1.53 22.38 6.79
N VAL A 243 0.73 23.43 6.57
CA VAL A 243 -0.14 23.98 7.62
C VAL A 243 -1.30 22.99 7.77
N TYR A 244 -1.09 22.02 8.65
CA TYR A 244 -1.82 20.74 8.62
C TYR A 244 -3.18 20.81 9.30
N ASP A 245 -3.31 21.65 10.32
CA ASP A 245 -4.54 21.89 11.05
C ASP A 245 -4.66 23.37 11.42
N MET A 246 -5.90 23.84 11.39
CA MET A 246 -6.25 25.23 11.66
C MET A 246 -7.67 25.31 12.18
N ASN A 247 -7.87 25.99 13.31
CA ASN A 247 -9.18 26.20 13.91
C ASN A 247 -9.30 27.66 14.36
N LEU A 248 -10.47 28.27 14.14
CA LEU A 248 -10.84 29.49 14.83
C LEU A 248 -11.38 29.11 16.21
N VAL A 249 -10.92 29.83 17.23
CA VAL A 249 -11.28 29.64 18.63
C VAL A 249 -11.87 30.95 19.15
N ASP A 250 -13.03 30.87 19.79
CA ASP A 250 -13.77 31.96 20.42
C ASP A 250 -13.94 33.18 19.50
N ASP A 251 -14.19 32.94 18.21
CA ASP A 251 -14.32 33.95 17.14
C ASP A 251 -13.16 34.97 17.06
N ARG A 252 -11.98 34.59 17.55
CA ARG A 252 -10.87 35.53 17.74
C ARG A 252 -9.49 34.99 17.42
N TYR A 253 -9.19 33.77 17.81
CA TYR A 253 -7.83 33.25 17.70
C TYR A 253 -7.77 32.07 16.74
N ILE A 254 -6.92 32.17 15.74
CA ILE A 254 -6.62 31.04 14.87
C ILE A 254 -5.42 30.31 15.42
N PHE A 255 -5.59 29.03 15.72
CA PHE A 255 -4.51 28.12 16.05
C PHE A 255 -4.10 27.39 14.78
N ALA A 256 -2.83 27.51 14.34
CA ALA A 256 -2.34 26.93 13.09
C ALA A 256 -1.07 26.11 13.32
N ARG A 257 -1.09 24.82 12.98
CA ARG A 257 0.04 23.89 13.19
C ARG A 257 0.75 23.51 11.91
N TYR A 258 2.07 23.41 12.00
CA TYR A 258 2.93 22.91 10.92
C TYR A 258 3.24 21.42 11.10
N SER A 259 3.25 20.65 10.01
CA SER A 259 3.44 19.18 10.05
C SER A 259 4.83 18.77 10.48
N GLU A 260 5.87 19.42 9.94
CA GLU A 260 7.26 19.00 10.10
C GLU A 260 7.81 19.37 11.49
N SER A 261 7.65 20.64 11.88
CA SER A 261 8.12 21.13 13.18
C SER A 261 7.23 20.69 14.33
N LYS A 262 5.96 20.39 14.06
CA LYS A 262 4.89 20.20 15.06
C LYS A 262 4.67 21.42 15.95
N ASN A 263 5.11 22.60 15.51
CA ASN A 263 4.80 23.86 16.17
C ASN A 263 3.39 24.32 15.78
N MET A 264 2.66 24.82 16.77
CA MET A 264 1.38 25.50 16.60
C MET A 264 1.50 26.96 17.05
N TYR A 265 1.02 27.84 16.19
CA TYR A 265 1.06 29.29 16.34
C TYR A 265 -0.35 29.85 16.52
N ILE A 266 -0.45 31.03 17.14
CA ILE A 266 -1.72 31.68 17.44
C ILE A 266 -1.79 33.03 16.73
N TYR A 267 -2.81 33.24 15.92
CA TYR A 267 -3.09 34.50 15.23
C TYR A 267 -4.33 35.17 15.80
N ASP A 268 -4.21 36.42 16.26
CA ASP A 268 -5.36 37.22 16.69
C ASP A 268 -5.98 37.88 15.44
N VAL A 269 -7.17 37.43 15.04
CA VAL A 269 -7.83 37.92 13.81
C VAL A 269 -8.24 39.39 13.94
N LYS A 270 -8.69 39.81 15.13
CA LYS A 270 -9.12 41.19 15.39
C LYS A 270 -7.93 42.15 15.38
N ALA A 271 -6.79 41.74 15.94
CA ALA A 271 -5.56 42.52 15.91
C ALA A 271 -4.74 42.32 14.62
N SER A 272 -5.14 41.38 13.77
CA SER A 272 -4.44 40.98 12.53
C SER A 272 -2.94 40.70 12.72
N ARG A 273 -2.57 40.00 13.81
CA ARG A 273 -1.17 39.71 14.13
C ARG A 273 -0.98 38.35 14.80
N TRP A 274 0.17 37.75 14.55
CA TRP A 274 0.65 36.59 15.31
C TRP A 274 0.99 36.99 16.75
N LEU A 275 0.62 36.15 17.69
CA LEU A 275 1.06 36.26 19.08
C LEU A 275 2.51 35.75 19.20
N ASP A 276 3.25 36.29 20.16
CA ASP A 276 4.62 35.84 20.46
C ASP A 276 4.60 34.62 21.40
N VAL A 277 3.98 33.53 20.91
CA VAL A 277 3.85 32.25 21.60
C VAL A 277 3.94 31.12 20.60
N VAL A 278 4.57 30.02 21.00
CA VAL A 278 4.68 28.80 20.20
C VAL A 278 4.34 27.61 21.09
N LEU A 279 3.41 26.78 20.64
CA LEU A 279 3.11 25.50 21.27
C LEU A 279 3.89 24.42 20.51
N SER A 280 4.87 23.79 21.15
CA SER A 280 5.75 22.81 20.49
C SER A 280 5.27 21.37 20.69
N ASN A 281 5.70 20.47 19.79
CA ASN A 281 5.41 19.04 19.80
C ASN A 281 3.92 18.70 19.81
N VAL A 282 3.10 19.53 19.16
CA VAL A 282 1.65 19.32 19.09
C VAL A 282 1.33 18.17 18.13
N THR A 283 0.37 17.33 18.52
CA THR A 283 -0.11 16.19 17.74
C THR A 283 -1.63 16.19 17.69
N GLY A 284 -2.21 16.07 16.49
CA GLY A 284 -3.66 16.05 16.30
C GLY A 284 -4.07 16.88 15.09
N LEU A 285 -5.37 16.89 14.81
CA LEU A 285 -5.98 17.56 13.66
C LEU A 285 -6.86 18.77 14.05
N HIS A 286 -7.20 18.95 15.33
CA HIS A 286 -8.14 19.98 15.78
C HIS A 286 -7.77 20.53 17.16
N VAL A 287 -8.18 21.77 17.41
CA VAL A 287 -8.48 22.32 18.74
C VAL A 287 -9.91 22.87 18.74
N THR A 288 -10.49 23.03 19.93
CA THR A 288 -11.86 23.53 20.12
C THR A 288 -11.87 24.92 20.76
N ASP A 289 -13.05 25.54 20.79
CA ASP A 289 -13.33 26.72 21.61
C ASP A 289 -12.88 26.55 23.06
N SER A 290 -12.59 27.66 23.72
CA SER A 290 -12.02 27.60 25.05
C SER A 290 -13.05 27.17 26.10
N TYR A 291 -12.62 26.33 27.03
CA TYR A 291 -13.40 26.03 28.23
C TYR A 291 -12.71 26.65 29.44
N GLN A 292 -13.37 27.59 30.10
CA GLN A 292 -12.80 28.38 31.20
C GLN A 292 -11.47 29.05 30.79
N ASP A 293 -11.50 29.77 29.66
CA ASP A 293 -10.35 30.45 29.03
C ASP A 293 -9.21 29.53 28.59
N LYS A 294 -9.41 28.20 28.57
CA LYS A 294 -8.38 27.23 28.21
C LYS A 294 -8.69 26.53 26.89
N VAL A 295 -7.74 26.61 25.96
CA VAL A 295 -7.74 25.85 24.71
C VAL A 295 -6.90 24.61 24.90
N TYR A 296 -7.47 23.44 24.67
CA TYR A 296 -6.82 22.16 24.95
C TYR A 296 -6.21 21.56 23.68
N PHE A 297 -5.02 20.98 23.83
CA PHE A 297 -4.29 20.35 22.73
C PHE A 297 -3.42 19.21 23.26
N VAL A 298 -3.10 18.23 22.41
CA VAL A 298 -2.18 17.15 22.80
C VAL A 298 -0.77 17.52 22.38
N ALA A 299 0.17 17.50 23.32
CA ALA A 299 1.59 17.63 23.06
C ALA A 299 2.40 16.79 24.04
N ASP A 300 3.53 16.25 23.59
CA ASP A 300 4.38 15.35 24.39
C ASP A 300 3.58 14.18 25.01
N ASN A 301 2.71 13.57 24.20
CA ASN A 301 1.81 12.49 24.60
C ASN A 301 0.94 12.79 25.84
N THR A 302 0.57 14.06 26.03
CA THR A 302 -0.21 14.53 27.18
C THR A 302 -1.19 15.61 26.75
N LEU A 303 -2.39 15.65 27.33
CA LEU A 303 -3.31 16.78 27.12
C LEU A 303 -2.81 18.01 27.89
N LYS A 304 -2.50 19.06 27.15
CA LYS A 304 -2.08 20.37 27.64
C LYS A 304 -3.16 21.41 27.35
N TYR A 305 -2.98 22.61 27.89
CA TYR A 305 -3.82 23.75 27.57
C TYR A 305 -3.02 25.04 27.43
N TYR A 306 -3.55 25.96 26.62
CA TYR A 306 -3.14 27.36 26.58
C TYR A 306 -4.25 28.21 27.19
N ASN A 307 -3.92 29.02 28.20
CA ASN A 307 -4.86 29.92 28.84
C ASN A 307 -4.88 31.26 28.10
N LEU A 308 -6.01 31.60 27.48
CA LEU A 308 -6.21 32.82 26.68
C LEU A 308 -6.15 34.10 27.52
N ALA A 309 -6.51 34.03 28.81
CA ALA A 309 -6.48 35.18 29.71
C ALA A 309 -5.07 35.51 30.24
N THR A 310 -4.25 34.48 30.52
CA THR A 310 -2.93 34.66 31.15
C THR A 310 -1.74 34.42 30.21
N GLY A 311 -1.95 33.74 29.09
CA GLY A 311 -0.89 33.25 28.20
C GLY A 311 -0.14 32.02 28.74
N GLU A 312 -0.61 31.41 29.83
CA GLU A 312 0.03 30.24 30.44
C GLU A 312 -0.18 28.98 29.59
N ILE A 313 0.90 28.22 29.38
CA ILE A 313 0.85 26.85 28.85
C ILE A 313 0.92 25.88 30.02
N GLY A 314 -0.19 25.20 30.31
CA GLY A 314 -0.31 24.24 31.40
C GLY A 314 -0.53 22.80 30.94
N THR A 315 -0.59 21.87 31.89
CA THR A 315 -0.85 20.44 31.64
C THR A 315 -1.95 19.92 32.55
N THR A 316 -2.77 19.00 32.04
CA THR A 316 -3.76 18.28 32.85
C THR A 316 -3.16 17.02 33.51
N GLY A 317 -2.04 16.54 32.95
CA GLY A 317 -1.42 15.26 33.33
C GLY A 317 -2.03 14.03 32.65
N MET A 318 -3.14 14.16 31.92
CA MET A 318 -3.76 13.04 31.19
C MET A 318 -2.88 12.59 30.03
N LYS A 319 -2.36 11.36 30.10
CA LYS A 319 -1.45 10.77 29.09
C LYS A 319 -2.22 10.20 27.92
N TYR A 320 -1.85 10.61 26.71
CA TYR A 320 -2.47 10.15 25.48
C TYR A 320 -1.44 10.09 24.35
N GLY A 321 -1.13 8.88 23.88
CA GLY A 321 -0.07 8.63 22.89
C GLY A 321 -0.51 8.76 21.43
N SER A 322 -1.62 9.44 21.15
CA SER A 322 -2.12 9.68 19.80
C SER A 322 -2.45 11.17 19.60
N GLY A 323 -2.87 11.55 18.41
CA GLY A 323 -3.37 12.90 18.14
C GLY A 323 -4.89 12.96 18.15
N LEU A 324 -5.46 14.15 18.37
CA LEU A 324 -6.89 14.38 18.21
C LEU A 324 -7.29 14.15 16.74
N ARG A 325 -8.38 13.41 16.50
CA ARG A 325 -9.05 13.23 15.19
C ARG A 325 -10.50 13.60 15.39
N GLY A 326 -10.86 14.78 14.93
CA GLY A 326 -11.97 15.54 15.48
C GLY A 326 -11.68 15.98 16.91
N ALA A 327 -12.37 17.01 17.34
CA ALA A 327 -12.40 17.39 18.75
C ALA A 327 -13.66 18.21 18.98
N ASP A 328 -14.48 17.82 19.95
CA ASP A 328 -15.69 18.56 20.31
C ASP A 328 -15.90 18.55 21.82
N TRP A 329 -16.50 19.62 22.33
CA TRP A 329 -16.96 19.66 23.71
C TRP A 329 -18.30 18.97 23.84
N MET A 330 -18.42 18.13 24.87
CA MET A 330 -19.68 17.51 25.23
C MET A 330 -19.83 17.45 26.75
N GLU A 331 -20.86 18.14 27.26
CA GLU A 331 -21.30 17.94 28.63
C GLU A 331 -22.15 16.66 28.71
N ILE A 332 -21.78 15.76 29.63
CA ILE A 332 -22.47 14.49 29.84
C ILE A 332 -23.10 14.50 31.23
N ALA A 333 -24.40 14.22 31.31
CA ALA A 333 -25.11 14.18 32.57
C ALA A 333 -24.96 12.80 33.25
N SER A 334 -25.14 12.78 34.58
CA SER A 334 -25.03 11.53 35.36
C SER A 334 -25.96 10.42 34.90
N HIS A 335 -27.12 10.77 34.34
CA HIS A 335 -28.11 9.78 33.89
C HIS A 335 -27.78 9.20 32.50
N ASP A 336 -26.96 9.90 31.70
CA ASP A 336 -26.48 9.40 30.42
C ASP A 336 -25.31 8.44 30.63
N ASN A 337 -24.28 8.88 31.37
CA ASN A 337 -23.15 8.06 31.74
C ASN A 337 -22.49 8.59 33.02
N PRO A 338 -22.60 7.88 34.16
CA PRO A 338 -22.07 8.35 35.45
C PRO A 338 -20.54 8.40 35.49
N ASP A 339 -19.84 7.63 34.64
CA ASP A 339 -18.37 7.59 34.60
C ASP A 339 -17.75 8.75 33.82
N LEU A 340 -18.57 9.51 33.09
CA LEU A 340 -18.19 10.63 32.23
C LEU A 340 -18.87 11.95 32.61
N ILE A 341 -19.46 12.05 33.80
CA ILE A 341 -20.22 13.23 34.22
C ILE A 341 -19.37 14.52 34.14
N GLY A 342 -19.98 15.59 33.60
CA GLY A 342 -19.35 16.91 33.44
C GLY A 342 -18.85 17.16 32.02
N MET A 343 -17.86 18.04 31.89
CA MET A 343 -17.38 18.50 30.59
C MET A 343 -16.29 17.57 30.06
N ASN A 344 -16.49 17.06 28.84
CA ASN A 344 -15.56 16.16 28.16
C ASN A 344 -15.13 16.78 26.85
N LEU A 345 -13.82 16.83 26.60
CA LEU A 345 -13.29 16.99 25.25
C LEU A 345 -13.25 15.60 24.63
N VAL A 346 -14.00 15.41 23.55
CA VAL A 346 -14.22 14.10 22.92
C VAL A 346 -13.49 14.05 21.58
N THR A 347 -12.84 12.93 21.28
CA THR A 347 -12.13 12.70 20.01
C THR A 347 -12.17 11.22 19.63
N MET A 348 -11.75 10.90 18.41
CA MET A 348 -11.73 9.54 17.87
C MET A 348 -10.30 9.00 17.68
N GLN A 349 -10.08 7.72 17.95
CA GLN A 349 -8.84 7.04 17.57
C GLN A 349 -8.92 6.51 16.14
N PHE A 350 -7.76 6.42 15.48
CA PHE A 350 -7.66 5.81 14.14
C PHE A 350 -8.29 4.41 14.05
N GLY A 351 -8.17 3.64 15.13
CA GLY A 351 -8.72 2.28 15.25
C GLY A 351 -10.18 2.21 15.72
N GLY A 352 -10.88 3.34 15.90
CA GLY A 352 -12.32 3.39 16.20
C GLY A 352 -12.72 3.50 17.67
N GLY A 353 -11.77 3.63 18.61
CA GLY A 353 -12.09 3.91 20.01
C GLY A 353 -12.41 5.39 20.24
N ILE A 354 -13.48 5.70 20.98
CA ILE A 354 -13.82 7.07 21.37
C ILE A 354 -13.03 7.42 22.64
N VAL A 355 -12.46 8.61 22.66
CA VAL A 355 -11.64 9.12 23.75
C VAL A 355 -12.34 10.28 24.40
N TYR A 356 -12.42 10.25 25.72
CA TYR A 356 -13.03 11.29 26.56
C TYR A 356 -11.96 11.84 27.49
N PHE A 357 -11.59 13.10 27.30
CA PHE A 357 -10.82 13.87 28.26
C PHE A 357 -11.79 14.63 29.15
N ASN A 358 -12.18 14.04 30.27
CA ASN A 358 -13.06 14.69 31.23
C ASN A 358 -12.26 15.73 32.02
N VAL A 359 -12.46 17.02 31.73
CA VAL A 359 -11.71 18.11 32.35
C VAL A 359 -12.27 18.50 33.72
N THR A 360 -13.53 18.16 34.01
CA THR A 360 -14.14 18.37 35.33
C THR A 360 -13.58 17.39 36.37
N GLN A 361 -13.38 16.13 35.99
CA GLN A 361 -12.88 15.05 36.85
C GLN A 361 -11.38 14.81 36.70
N ASN A 362 -10.73 15.43 35.70
CA ASN A 362 -9.36 15.18 35.28
C ASN A 362 -9.08 13.69 34.99
N LYS A 363 -9.92 13.08 34.16
CA LYS A 363 -9.91 11.63 33.87
C LYS A 363 -9.95 11.38 32.36
N LEU A 364 -9.06 10.52 31.88
CA LEU A 364 -9.09 9.99 30.52
C LEU A 364 -9.85 8.67 30.47
N THR A 365 -10.78 8.53 29.54
CA THR A 365 -11.47 7.27 29.24
C THR A 365 -11.35 6.95 27.75
N VAL A 366 -11.09 5.69 27.39
CA VAL A 366 -11.04 5.23 26.00
C VAL A 366 -11.95 4.01 25.86
N THR A 367 -12.88 4.05 24.92
CA THR A 367 -13.78 2.92 24.65
C THR A 367 -13.14 1.92 23.66
N PRO A 368 -13.50 0.63 23.72
CA PRO A 368 -13.15 -0.29 22.65
C PRO A 368 -13.86 0.11 21.35
N PRO A 369 -13.25 -0.19 20.17
CA PRO A 369 -13.88 0.09 18.90
C PRO A 369 -15.12 -0.78 18.67
N VAL A 370 -16.16 -0.17 18.12
CA VAL A 370 -17.48 -0.82 17.89
C VAL A 370 -17.94 -0.76 16.44
N VAL A 371 -17.24 0.01 15.60
CA VAL A 371 -17.46 0.07 14.17
C VAL A 371 -16.86 -1.15 13.47
N GLU A 372 -17.43 -1.53 12.33
CA GLU A 372 -16.94 -2.66 11.54
C GLU A 372 -15.84 -2.21 10.57
N GLY A 373 -14.86 -3.08 10.37
CA GLY A 373 -13.86 -2.87 9.32
C GLY A 373 -14.48 -3.05 7.92
N THR A 374 -14.20 -2.10 7.04
CA THR A 374 -14.58 -2.17 5.62
C THR A 374 -13.48 -2.84 4.79
N PRO A 375 -13.84 -3.44 3.64
CA PRO A 375 -12.86 -3.95 2.68
C PRO A 375 -11.88 -2.87 2.24
N LEU A 376 -10.60 -3.21 2.22
CA LEU A 376 -9.51 -2.34 1.80
C LEU A 376 -8.89 -2.84 0.49
N ASN A 377 -8.38 -1.91 -0.32
CA ASN A 377 -7.74 -2.25 -1.59
C ASN A 377 -6.47 -3.06 -1.35
N ILE A 378 -6.35 -4.18 -2.04
CA ILE A 378 -5.12 -4.99 -2.05
C ILE A 378 -4.06 -4.21 -2.82
N HIS A 379 -2.86 -4.09 -2.23
CA HIS A 379 -1.74 -3.38 -2.82
C HIS A 379 -0.73 -4.31 -3.48
N VAL A 380 -0.24 -5.28 -2.73
CA VAL A 380 0.74 -6.30 -3.16
C VAL A 380 0.17 -7.66 -2.83
N ILE A 381 0.38 -8.63 -3.72
CA ILE A 381 0.13 -10.06 -3.50
C ILE A 381 1.44 -10.78 -3.76
N GLU A 382 1.92 -11.54 -2.78
CA GLU A 382 3.11 -12.37 -2.95
C GLU A 382 2.90 -13.75 -2.35
N GLN A 383 3.43 -14.76 -3.02
CA GLN A 383 3.34 -16.16 -2.59
C GLN A 383 4.47 -16.47 -1.60
N GLY A 384 4.13 -17.12 -0.49
CA GLY A 384 5.07 -17.74 0.44
C GLY A 384 5.08 -19.26 0.31
N LYS A 385 5.66 -19.94 1.29
CA LYS A 385 5.60 -21.40 1.42
C LYS A 385 4.17 -21.94 1.42
N ASP A 386 4.03 -23.18 0.96
CA ASP A 386 2.79 -23.94 0.99
C ASP A 386 1.64 -23.18 0.28
N ASN A 387 1.99 -22.41 -0.76
CA ASN A 387 1.11 -21.58 -1.56
C ASN A 387 0.31 -20.50 -0.79
N GLN A 388 0.71 -20.16 0.43
CA GLN A 388 0.07 -19.08 1.19
C GLN A 388 0.29 -17.72 0.49
N LEU A 389 -0.77 -16.93 0.38
CA LEU A 389 -0.74 -15.63 -0.30
C LEU A 389 -0.73 -14.50 0.73
N PHE A 390 0.34 -13.72 0.73
CA PHE A 390 0.52 -12.55 1.59
C PHE A 390 0.06 -11.30 0.87
N MET A 391 -0.72 -10.47 1.57
CA MET A 391 -1.34 -9.28 1.01
C MET A 391 -1.19 -8.08 1.92
N SER A 392 -0.84 -6.93 1.32
CA SER A 392 -0.79 -5.62 1.99
C SER A 392 -1.83 -4.66 1.43
N THR A 393 -2.00 -3.53 2.09
CA THR A 393 -2.89 -2.44 1.64
C THR A 393 -2.20 -1.08 1.76
N LEU A 394 -2.75 -0.07 1.09
CA LEU A 394 -2.27 1.31 1.15
C LEU A 394 -2.81 2.02 2.39
N GLY A 395 -1.91 2.51 3.25
CA GLY A 395 -2.25 3.43 4.34
C GLY A 395 -3.10 2.86 5.48
N ALA A 396 -3.15 1.54 5.67
CA ALA A 396 -3.80 0.91 6.84
C ALA A 396 -2.80 0.07 7.64
N GLY A 397 -3.16 -0.24 8.89
CA GLY A 397 -2.37 -1.06 9.81
C GLY A 397 -2.73 -2.56 9.77
N THR A 398 -3.25 -3.05 8.65
CA THR A 398 -3.64 -4.46 8.49
C THR A 398 -3.28 -5.00 7.11
N GLY A 399 -2.85 -6.25 7.08
CA GLY A 399 -2.74 -7.07 5.87
C GLY A 399 -3.45 -8.40 6.08
N ALA A 400 -3.27 -9.34 5.15
CA ALA A 400 -3.86 -10.67 5.25
C ALA A 400 -2.95 -11.76 4.70
N VAL A 401 -3.13 -12.96 5.23
CA VAL A 401 -2.63 -14.21 4.64
C VAL A 401 -3.85 -15.01 4.19
N TYR A 402 -3.87 -15.42 2.92
CA TYR A 402 -4.86 -16.36 2.41
C TYR A 402 -4.21 -17.73 2.23
N ASP A 403 -4.84 -18.75 2.80
CA ASP A 403 -4.49 -20.15 2.61
C ASP A 403 -5.44 -20.75 1.55
N PRO A 404 -4.96 -21.08 0.33
CA PRO A 404 -5.81 -21.64 -0.72
C PRO A 404 -6.35 -23.04 -0.42
N GLU A 405 -5.62 -23.84 0.36
CA GLU A 405 -6.02 -25.21 0.73
C GLU A 405 -7.19 -25.18 1.72
N GLN A 406 -7.06 -24.34 2.76
CA GLN A 406 -8.10 -24.17 3.78
C GLN A 406 -9.20 -23.20 3.38
N GLN A 407 -8.99 -22.43 2.30
CA GLN A 407 -9.84 -21.31 1.88
C GLN A 407 -10.07 -20.30 2.99
N GLN A 408 -9.03 -20.06 3.80
CA GLN A 408 -9.11 -19.22 4.98
C GLN A 408 -8.33 -17.93 4.80
N VAL A 409 -8.94 -16.82 5.23
CA VAL A 409 -8.27 -15.53 5.37
C VAL A 409 -7.91 -15.31 6.84
N LEU A 410 -6.65 -15.01 7.10
CA LEU A 410 -6.13 -14.69 8.42
C LEU A 410 -5.58 -13.25 8.42
N PRO A 411 -6.12 -12.34 9.24
CA PRO A 411 -5.64 -10.96 9.31
C PRO A 411 -4.28 -10.91 10.02
N ILE A 412 -3.42 -10.02 9.55
CA ILE A 412 -2.12 -9.73 10.17
C ILE A 412 -1.97 -8.24 10.44
N SER A 413 -1.21 -7.89 11.48
CA SER A 413 -0.85 -6.50 11.76
C SER A 413 0.33 -6.10 10.88
N LEU A 414 0.04 -5.40 9.78
CA LEU A 414 1.04 -5.02 8.78
C LEU A 414 0.71 -3.61 8.29
N GLY A 415 1.72 -2.72 8.28
CA GLY A 415 1.60 -1.43 7.63
C GLY A 415 1.53 -1.56 6.11
N GLN A 416 1.75 -0.47 5.39
CA GLN A 416 1.82 -0.53 3.93
C GLN A 416 3.13 -1.20 3.51
N ALA A 417 3.09 -2.49 3.13
CA ALA A 417 4.21 -3.15 2.48
C ALA A 417 4.18 -2.90 0.96
N ASP A 418 5.21 -2.26 0.43
CA ASP A 418 5.34 -1.97 -1.01
C ASP A 418 6.04 -3.12 -1.78
N SER A 419 6.74 -4.00 -1.06
CA SER A 419 7.33 -5.23 -1.60
C SER A 419 7.36 -6.33 -0.55
N MET A 420 7.38 -7.59 -1.01
CA MET A 420 7.60 -8.76 -0.18
C MET A 420 8.44 -9.79 -0.92
N VAL A 421 9.21 -10.58 -0.19
CA VAL A 421 9.97 -11.70 -0.74
C VAL A 421 10.04 -12.84 0.26
N TYR A 422 9.73 -14.04 -0.23
CA TYR A 422 9.94 -15.26 0.51
C TYR A 422 11.42 -15.66 0.48
N HIS A 423 11.97 -15.96 1.65
CA HIS A 423 13.35 -16.42 1.77
C HIS A 423 13.46 -17.46 2.90
N GLU A 424 13.86 -18.67 2.52
CA GLU A 424 13.98 -19.84 3.41
C GLU A 424 12.69 -20.21 4.14
N ASP A 425 12.44 -19.69 5.35
CA ASP A 425 11.30 -20.06 6.19
C ASP A 425 10.43 -18.85 6.57
N ALA A 426 10.63 -17.72 5.91
CA ALA A 426 9.97 -16.48 6.28
C ALA A 426 9.66 -15.59 5.08
N MET A 427 8.62 -14.78 5.24
CA MET A 427 8.30 -13.68 4.33
C MET A 427 8.90 -12.39 4.89
N TYR A 428 9.69 -11.69 4.08
CA TYR A 428 10.27 -10.40 4.42
C TYR A 428 9.55 -9.30 3.66
N MET A 429 9.12 -8.27 4.36
CA MET A 429 8.18 -7.26 3.84
C MET A 429 8.79 -5.87 4.00
N GLY A 430 8.89 -5.13 2.89
CA GLY A 430 9.34 -3.74 2.87
C GLY A 430 8.20 -2.78 3.20
N VAL A 431 8.16 -2.27 4.42
CA VAL A 431 7.03 -1.50 5.00
C VAL A 431 7.33 0.01 5.05
N TYR A 432 6.46 0.78 4.41
CA TYR A 432 6.39 2.24 4.46
C TYR A 432 5.67 2.73 5.74
N PRO A 433 6.11 3.85 6.35
CA PRO A 433 7.28 4.69 6.01
C PRO A 433 8.59 4.23 6.66
N LYS A 434 9.67 4.96 6.34
CA LYS A 434 11.01 4.86 6.94
C LYS A 434 11.78 3.58 6.62
N ALA A 435 11.49 2.96 5.47
CA ALA A 435 12.18 1.77 4.97
C ALA A 435 12.33 0.67 6.04
N ASN A 436 11.22 0.34 6.71
CA ASN A 436 11.20 -0.77 7.66
C ASN A 436 11.14 -2.10 6.92
N VAL A 437 11.82 -3.11 7.44
CA VAL A 437 11.69 -4.51 7.03
C VAL A 437 10.99 -5.25 8.15
N HIS A 438 9.82 -5.80 7.85
CA HIS A 438 9.11 -6.71 8.75
C HIS A 438 9.37 -8.16 8.33
N LYS A 439 9.48 -9.06 9.30
CA LYS A 439 9.60 -10.50 9.08
C LYS A 439 8.32 -11.19 9.58
N TYR A 440 7.71 -11.97 8.70
CA TYR A 440 6.70 -12.95 9.05
C TYR A 440 7.37 -14.33 9.16
N ASP A 441 7.36 -14.90 10.35
CA ASP A 441 7.83 -16.26 10.60
C ASP A 441 6.70 -17.25 10.27
N GLN A 442 6.88 -18.07 9.23
CA GLN A 442 5.83 -19.00 8.82
C GLN A 442 5.63 -20.18 9.77
N ASN A 443 6.51 -20.36 10.76
CA ASN A 443 6.34 -21.38 11.80
C ASN A 443 5.57 -20.85 13.02
N ARG A 444 5.07 -19.61 12.96
CA ARG A 444 4.27 -18.98 14.00
C ARG A 444 2.89 -18.61 13.46
N GLU A 445 1.87 -18.74 14.31
CA GLU A 445 0.52 -18.31 13.98
C GLU A 445 0.47 -16.84 13.51
N PRO A 446 -0.37 -16.50 12.51
CA PRO A 446 -0.59 -15.12 12.11
C PRO A 446 -1.23 -14.30 13.24
N GLY A 447 -0.87 -13.01 13.34
CA GLY A 447 -1.51 -12.11 14.30
C GLY A 447 -0.78 -10.79 14.56
N SER A 448 -1.00 -10.20 15.75
CA SER A 448 -0.50 -8.86 16.10
C SER A 448 1.02 -8.77 16.32
N GLY A 449 1.71 -9.89 16.48
CA GLY A 449 3.17 -9.98 16.62
C GLY A 449 3.87 -10.80 15.54
N ASN A 450 3.13 -11.15 14.48
CA ASN A 450 3.63 -11.86 13.31
C ASN A 450 2.85 -11.34 12.08
N PRO A 451 3.40 -10.40 11.30
CA PRO A 451 4.83 -10.07 11.22
C PRO A 451 5.32 -9.13 12.34
N SER A 452 6.64 -9.13 12.56
CA SER A 452 7.32 -8.24 13.51
C SER A 452 8.40 -7.40 12.83
N LEU A 453 8.70 -6.21 13.38
CA LEU A 453 9.82 -5.39 12.91
C LEU A 453 11.12 -6.18 13.00
N PHE A 454 11.76 -6.42 11.85
CA PHE A 454 13.03 -7.11 11.75
C PHE A 454 14.17 -6.10 11.80
N LEU A 455 14.17 -5.15 10.86
CA LEU A 455 15.20 -4.14 10.65
C LEU A 455 14.54 -2.81 10.27
N GLN A 456 15.09 -1.68 10.70
CA GLN A 456 14.90 -0.41 10.02
C GLN A 456 16.16 -0.11 9.21
N VAL A 457 16.03 0.16 7.91
CA VAL A 457 17.18 0.59 7.09
C VAL A 457 17.77 1.87 7.68
N ASP A 458 19.09 2.03 7.58
CA ASP A 458 19.83 3.15 8.17
C ASP A 458 19.11 4.50 7.90
N PRO A 459 18.63 5.20 8.94
CA PRO A 459 17.94 6.48 8.78
C PRO A 459 18.79 7.55 8.06
N GLU A 460 20.11 7.49 8.20
CA GLU A 460 21.05 8.41 7.52
C GLU A 460 21.13 8.10 6.01
N ALA A 461 20.67 6.93 5.58
CA ALA A 461 20.50 6.65 4.17
C ALA A 461 19.29 7.36 3.55
N HIS A 462 18.44 8.02 4.35
CA HIS A 462 17.26 8.77 3.91
C HIS A 462 16.39 8.01 2.90
N GLN A 463 16.14 6.72 3.17
CA GLN A 463 15.22 5.88 2.40
C GLN A 463 13.86 5.80 3.09
N ASP A 464 12.79 5.64 2.31
CA ASP A 464 11.43 5.68 2.86
C ASP A 464 10.58 4.50 2.40
N ARG A 465 10.74 4.06 1.14
CA ARG A 465 9.98 2.95 0.56
C ARG A 465 10.90 1.87 0.01
N LEU A 466 10.67 0.63 0.43
CA LEU A 466 11.31 -0.56 -0.12
C LEU A 466 10.34 -1.17 -1.14
N ILE A 467 10.44 -0.72 -2.39
CA ILE A 467 9.44 -0.97 -3.44
C ILE A 467 9.72 -2.23 -4.28
N GLU A 468 10.92 -2.78 -4.12
CA GLU A 468 11.37 -3.98 -4.81
C GLU A 468 12.10 -4.90 -3.84
N ALA A 469 11.88 -6.20 -3.98
CA ALA A 469 12.54 -7.21 -3.18
C ALA A 469 12.87 -8.44 -4.03
N THR A 470 14.08 -8.96 -3.88
CA THR A 470 14.49 -10.25 -4.45
C THR A 470 15.39 -10.99 -3.46
N SER A 471 15.60 -12.29 -3.67
CA SER A 471 16.47 -13.08 -2.81
C SER A 471 17.32 -14.08 -3.61
N GLY A 472 18.49 -14.42 -3.07
CA GLY A 472 19.42 -15.32 -3.73
C GLY A 472 20.81 -15.32 -3.10
N GLY A 473 21.53 -16.43 -3.21
CA GLY A 473 22.85 -16.59 -2.57
C GLY A 473 22.79 -16.52 -1.04
N GLY A 474 21.67 -16.93 -0.43
CA GLY A 474 21.44 -16.86 1.02
C GLY A 474 21.21 -15.44 1.57
N ARG A 475 20.88 -14.48 0.70
CA ARG A 475 20.67 -13.07 1.05
C ARG A 475 19.37 -12.54 0.49
N ILE A 476 18.95 -11.41 1.04
CA ILE A 476 17.78 -10.63 0.63
C ILE A 476 18.26 -9.26 0.15
N TYR A 477 17.65 -8.77 -0.93
CA TYR A 477 17.97 -7.50 -1.55
C TYR A 477 16.71 -6.66 -1.67
N PHE A 478 16.76 -5.43 -1.17
CA PHE A 478 15.69 -4.45 -1.35
C PHE A 478 16.15 -3.28 -2.23
N GLY A 479 15.33 -2.94 -3.22
CA GLY A 479 15.43 -1.70 -3.99
C GLY A 479 14.52 -0.64 -3.36
N SER A 480 15.00 0.61 -3.31
CA SER A 480 14.31 1.66 -2.55
C SER A 480 14.17 2.99 -3.28
N VAL A 481 13.14 3.72 -2.83
CA VAL A 481 12.92 5.14 -3.09
C VAL A 481 13.33 5.93 -1.84
N SER A 482 14.00 7.05 -2.07
CA SER A 482 14.41 7.98 -1.03
C SER A 482 13.23 8.68 -0.33
N ALA A 483 13.53 9.31 0.80
CA ALA A 483 12.60 10.15 1.54
C ALA A 483 12.15 11.38 0.75
N TYR A 484 11.05 12.00 1.19
CA TYR A 484 10.45 13.19 0.59
C TYR A 484 11.49 14.29 0.36
N GLY A 485 11.45 14.92 -0.82
CA GLY A 485 12.39 15.98 -1.22
C GLY A 485 13.84 15.54 -1.49
N VAL A 486 14.17 14.25 -1.31
CA VAL A 486 15.53 13.72 -1.49
C VAL A 486 15.62 12.93 -2.80
N ASN A 487 16.70 13.12 -3.56
CA ASN A 487 17.03 12.27 -4.72
C ASN A 487 17.97 11.12 -4.33
N GLY A 488 17.88 10.00 -5.04
CA GLY A 488 18.79 8.87 -4.94
C GLY A 488 18.27 7.75 -4.02
N GLY A 489 17.80 6.67 -4.64
CA GLY A 489 17.46 5.42 -3.97
C GLY A 489 18.68 4.61 -3.52
N ALA A 490 18.43 3.44 -2.95
CA ALA A 490 19.46 2.51 -2.49
C ALA A 490 19.16 1.05 -2.83
N VAL A 491 20.21 0.24 -2.83
CA VAL A 491 20.12 -1.22 -2.64
C VAL A 491 20.50 -1.53 -1.20
N THR A 492 19.62 -2.22 -0.48
CA THR A 492 19.91 -2.79 0.83
C THR A 492 20.13 -4.28 0.71
N ILE A 493 21.32 -4.75 1.09
CA ILE A 493 21.71 -6.17 1.13
C ILE A 493 21.61 -6.65 2.57
N ILE A 494 20.94 -7.77 2.78
CA ILE A 494 20.72 -8.36 4.10
C ILE A 494 21.17 -9.82 4.08
N ASP A 495 22.08 -10.18 4.97
CA ASP A 495 22.26 -11.55 5.45
C ASP A 495 21.28 -11.77 6.63
N PRO A 496 20.15 -12.45 6.40
CA PRO A 496 19.12 -12.57 7.42
C PRO A 496 19.58 -13.38 8.64
N LYS A 497 20.51 -14.33 8.45
CA LYS A 497 21.05 -15.17 9.53
C LYS A 497 21.98 -14.34 10.42
N ALA A 498 22.98 -13.68 9.84
CA ALA A 498 23.88 -12.80 10.59
C ALA A 498 23.11 -11.70 11.32
N TYR A 499 22.11 -11.08 10.67
CA TYR A 499 21.33 -10.03 11.29
C TYR A 499 20.46 -10.53 12.46
N ALA A 500 19.86 -11.71 12.34
CA ALA A 500 19.10 -12.32 13.42
C ALA A 500 19.99 -12.65 14.63
N GLU A 501 21.21 -13.12 14.41
CA GLU A 501 22.14 -13.54 15.47
C GLU A 501 22.77 -12.37 16.24
N ASN A 502 23.26 -11.35 15.54
CA ASN A 502 24.07 -10.30 16.16
C ASN A 502 23.86 -8.90 15.55
N LYS A 503 22.79 -8.70 14.77
CA LYS A 503 22.45 -7.43 14.11
C LYS A 503 23.54 -6.92 13.15
N THR A 504 24.35 -7.81 12.59
CA THR A 504 25.31 -7.50 11.51
C THR A 504 24.80 -7.98 10.15
N GLY A 505 25.62 -7.87 9.09
CA GLY A 505 25.27 -8.41 7.77
C GLY A 505 24.28 -7.56 6.96
N VAL A 506 24.13 -6.29 7.29
CA VAL A 506 23.33 -5.32 6.52
C VAL A 506 24.27 -4.33 5.84
N THR A 507 24.06 -4.06 4.55
CA THR A 507 24.79 -3.04 3.80
C THR A 507 23.82 -2.24 2.97
N VAL A 508 23.90 -0.91 3.05
CA VAL A 508 23.04 0.02 2.32
C VAL A 508 23.91 0.82 1.34
N ILE A 509 23.64 0.68 0.05
CA ILE A 509 24.37 1.36 -1.01
C ILE A 509 23.43 2.35 -1.68
N ARG A 510 23.56 3.63 -1.32
CA ARG A 510 22.83 4.72 -1.98
C ARG A 510 23.44 5.05 -3.34
N ASN A 511 22.63 5.64 -4.22
CA ASN A 511 23.09 6.16 -5.49
C ASN A 511 23.89 5.12 -6.29
N VAL A 512 23.41 3.87 -6.28
CA VAL A 512 23.98 2.84 -7.17
C VAL A 512 23.98 3.39 -8.60
N VAL A 513 22.86 4.00 -8.99
CA VAL A 513 22.82 4.99 -10.07
C VAL A 513 22.53 6.35 -9.43
N GLN A 514 23.29 7.37 -9.80
CA GLN A 514 23.21 8.69 -9.17
C GLN A 514 21.81 9.30 -9.36
N ASP A 515 21.21 9.75 -8.24
CA ASP A 515 19.92 10.45 -8.19
C ASP A 515 18.72 9.67 -8.79
N GLN A 516 18.75 8.33 -8.73
CA GLN A 516 17.65 7.49 -9.22
C GLN A 516 17.19 6.47 -8.18
N SER A 517 15.90 6.15 -8.19
CA SER A 517 15.31 5.06 -7.40
C SER A 517 15.66 3.71 -8.01
N VAL A 518 15.78 2.67 -7.18
CA VAL A 518 15.98 1.29 -7.63
C VAL A 518 14.64 0.55 -7.60
N VAL A 519 14.13 0.16 -8.77
CA VAL A 519 12.75 -0.33 -8.93
C VAL A 519 12.63 -1.75 -9.48
N GLY A 520 13.75 -2.37 -9.85
CA GLY A 520 13.79 -3.77 -10.27
C GLY A 520 15.12 -4.41 -9.87
N LEU A 521 15.06 -5.66 -9.41
CA LEU A 521 16.23 -6.43 -8.98
C LEU A 521 16.10 -7.91 -9.37
N ALA A 522 17.17 -8.50 -9.90
CA ALA A 522 17.27 -9.94 -10.17
C ALA A 522 18.64 -10.48 -9.77
N TYR A 523 18.67 -11.55 -8.97
CA TYR A 523 19.91 -12.20 -8.53
C TYR A 523 20.27 -13.39 -9.42
N LYS A 524 21.48 -13.40 -9.99
CA LYS A 524 22.03 -14.53 -10.76
C LYS A 524 23.50 -14.74 -10.44
N ASP A 525 23.87 -15.94 -9.99
CA ASP A 525 25.26 -16.41 -9.86
C ASP A 525 26.22 -15.45 -9.12
N GLY A 526 25.76 -14.81 -8.04
CA GLY A 526 26.55 -13.84 -7.26
C GLY A 526 26.52 -12.40 -7.78
N ILE A 527 25.80 -12.15 -8.87
CA ILE A 527 25.59 -10.82 -9.45
C ILE A 527 24.14 -10.41 -9.23
N LEU A 528 23.93 -9.17 -8.78
CA LEU A 528 22.62 -8.55 -8.74
C LEU A 528 22.49 -7.61 -9.95
N PHE A 529 21.51 -7.88 -10.79
CA PHE A 529 21.07 -7.01 -11.88
C PHE A 529 20.02 -6.07 -11.33
N GLY A 530 20.08 -4.79 -11.70
CA GLY A 530 19.08 -3.82 -11.27
C GLY A 530 18.71 -2.82 -12.35
N SER A 531 17.52 -2.26 -12.17
CA SER A 531 16.92 -1.23 -13.02
C SER A 531 16.40 -0.08 -12.17
N THR A 532 16.27 1.09 -12.79
CA THR A 532 15.98 2.34 -12.06
C THR A 532 14.78 3.10 -12.59
N ASN A 533 14.36 4.09 -11.81
CA ASN A 533 13.38 5.11 -12.15
C ASN A 533 13.96 6.49 -11.79
N ILE A 534 13.83 7.48 -12.68
CA ILE A 534 14.34 8.84 -12.45
C ILE A 534 13.57 9.58 -11.35
N HIS A 535 12.34 9.17 -11.06
CA HIS A 535 11.52 9.72 -9.99
C HIS A 535 11.98 9.15 -8.65
N ASN A 536 12.11 10.04 -7.66
CA ASN A 536 12.63 9.74 -6.33
C ASN A 536 11.54 9.97 -5.26
N GLY A 537 11.93 10.34 -4.03
CA GLY A 537 10.97 10.67 -2.98
C GLY A 537 10.05 11.81 -3.40
N LEU A 538 8.76 11.71 -3.04
CA LEU A 538 7.76 12.70 -3.43
C LEU A 538 8.20 14.12 -3.04
N GLY A 539 7.93 15.08 -3.93
CA GLY A 539 8.35 16.48 -3.76
C GLY A 539 9.82 16.74 -4.10
N SER A 540 10.61 15.74 -4.53
CA SER A 540 11.93 15.98 -5.11
C SER A 540 11.83 16.38 -6.59
N ASN A 541 12.90 16.97 -7.12
CA ASN A 541 13.03 17.28 -8.54
C ASN A 541 14.00 16.28 -9.18
N PRO A 542 13.55 15.38 -10.08
CA PRO A 542 14.42 14.49 -10.83
C PRO A 542 15.53 15.28 -11.56
N THR A 543 16.78 14.84 -11.42
CA THR A 543 17.96 15.40 -12.12
C THR A 543 18.41 14.52 -13.28
N ALA A 544 18.07 13.24 -13.24
CA ALA A 544 18.34 12.28 -14.30
C ALA A 544 17.31 12.41 -15.43
N ASN A 545 17.78 12.26 -16.67
CA ASN A 545 16.93 12.33 -17.87
C ASN A 545 16.57 10.95 -18.43
N GLU A 546 17.15 9.87 -17.90
CA GLU A 546 16.89 8.50 -18.33
C GLU A 546 17.17 7.50 -17.19
N ALA A 547 16.36 6.45 -17.15
CA ALA A 547 16.60 5.27 -16.34
C ALA A 547 17.75 4.43 -16.90
N LYS A 548 18.39 3.67 -16.01
CA LYS A 548 19.59 2.88 -16.26
C LYS A 548 19.39 1.43 -15.81
N LEU A 549 20.19 0.56 -16.39
CA LEU A 549 20.47 -0.77 -15.88
C LEU A 549 21.83 -0.75 -15.19
N PHE A 550 22.01 -1.60 -14.19
CA PHE A 550 23.29 -1.79 -13.52
C PHE A 550 23.50 -3.24 -13.13
N THR A 551 24.77 -3.59 -12.88
CA THR A 551 25.13 -4.80 -12.15
C THR A 551 25.94 -4.45 -10.92
N MET A 552 25.80 -5.26 -9.88
CA MET A 552 26.60 -5.15 -8.67
C MET A 552 26.96 -6.54 -8.13
N ASP A 553 28.09 -6.62 -7.44
CA ASP A 553 28.45 -7.81 -6.68
C ASP A 553 27.47 -7.98 -5.52
N ALA A 554 26.81 -9.13 -5.47
CA ALA A 554 25.69 -9.36 -4.57
C ALA A 554 26.12 -9.53 -3.10
N VAL A 555 27.42 -9.69 -2.82
CA VAL A 555 27.91 -9.85 -1.44
C VAL A 555 28.47 -8.54 -0.90
N THR A 556 29.34 -7.89 -1.67
CA THR A 556 30.07 -6.68 -1.27
C THR A 556 29.30 -5.40 -1.55
N GLY A 557 28.33 -5.44 -2.47
CA GLY A 557 27.59 -4.27 -2.93
C GLY A 557 28.36 -3.37 -3.88
N GLN A 558 29.53 -3.79 -4.36
CA GLN A 558 30.30 -3.03 -5.35
C GLN A 558 29.55 -2.97 -6.68
N LYS A 559 29.27 -1.76 -7.19
CA LYS A 559 28.77 -1.58 -8.56
C LYS A 559 29.82 -2.05 -9.57
N LEU A 560 29.41 -2.95 -10.45
CA LEU A 560 30.25 -3.55 -11.48
C LEU A 560 30.07 -2.84 -12.82
N ASP A 561 28.84 -2.48 -13.18
CA ASP A 561 28.57 -1.73 -14.42
C ASP A 561 27.26 -0.93 -14.35
N GLU A 562 27.10 0.03 -15.27
CA GLU A 562 25.92 0.89 -15.45
C GLU A 562 25.78 1.29 -16.92
N TRP A 563 24.59 1.13 -17.51
CA TRP A 563 24.35 1.46 -18.92
C TRP A 563 22.90 1.87 -19.21
N SER A 564 22.69 2.55 -20.33
CA SER A 564 21.35 2.80 -20.89
C SER A 564 20.87 1.60 -21.67
N ILE A 565 19.59 1.25 -21.52
CA ILE A 565 18.95 0.27 -22.40
C ILE A 565 18.99 0.76 -23.85
N GLN A 566 19.36 -0.13 -24.77
CA GLN A 566 19.36 0.14 -26.21
C GLN A 566 18.23 -0.66 -26.85
N LEU A 567 17.15 0.04 -27.23
CA LEU A 567 16.00 -0.60 -27.88
C LEU A 567 15.36 0.33 -28.91
N GLU A 568 15.05 -0.20 -30.09
CA GLU A 568 14.38 0.57 -31.13
C GLU A 568 13.04 1.13 -30.64
N GLY A 569 12.79 2.43 -30.89
CA GLY A 569 11.58 3.12 -30.46
C GLY A 569 11.54 3.54 -29.00
N ILE A 570 12.60 3.29 -28.23
CA ILE A 570 12.74 3.71 -26.83
C ILE A 570 13.96 4.61 -26.69
N ASP A 571 13.72 5.91 -26.49
CA ASP A 571 14.75 6.89 -26.18
C ASP A 571 14.53 7.40 -24.75
N LYS A 572 15.58 7.34 -23.92
CA LYS A 572 15.62 7.87 -22.54
C LYS A 572 14.36 7.59 -21.72
N PRO A 573 14.02 6.31 -21.47
CA PRO A 573 12.84 5.98 -20.68
C PRO A 573 12.97 6.53 -19.26
N GLU A 574 11.88 7.05 -18.67
CA GLU A 574 11.90 7.53 -17.29
C GLU A 574 12.06 6.40 -16.26
N PHE A 575 11.67 5.18 -16.62
CA PHE A 575 11.82 3.99 -15.78
C PHE A 575 12.09 2.74 -16.62
N ILE A 576 12.80 1.79 -16.02
CA ILE A 576 12.90 0.41 -16.48
C ILE A 576 12.34 -0.45 -15.35
N GLY A 577 11.31 -1.24 -15.62
CA GLY A 577 10.52 -1.96 -14.62
C GLY A 577 11.26 -3.10 -13.92
N ARG A 578 10.50 -3.98 -13.23
CA ARG A 578 11.08 -5.12 -12.50
C ARG A 578 11.85 -6.05 -13.43
N LEU A 579 12.84 -6.72 -12.87
CA LEU A 579 13.68 -7.70 -13.57
C LEU A 579 13.41 -9.10 -13.04
N THR A 580 13.45 -10.10 -13.91
CA THR A 580 13.33 -11.51 -13.53
C THR A 580 14.22 -12.37 -14.42
N ILE A 581 14.54 -13.59 -14.00
CA ILE A 581 15.39 -14.52 -14.75
C ILE A 581 14.49 -15.51 -15.47
N GLY A 582 14.73 -15.70 -16.77
CA GLY A 582 14.04 -16.72 -17.55
C GLY A 582 14.42 -18.12 -17.05
N PRO A 583 13.46 -18.96 -16.62
CA PRO A 583 13.76 -20.24 -15.97
C PRO A 583 14.45 -21.24 -16.92
N HIS A 584 14.26 -21.09 -18.24
CA HIS A 584 14.82 -22.01 -19.25
C HIS A 584 15.96 -21.42 -20.07
N ASP A 585 15.96 -20.12 -20.35
CA ASP A 585 17.00 -19.47 -21.17
C ASP A 585 18.05 -18.72 -20.35
N GLY A 586 17.81 -18.49 -19.05
CA GLY A 586 18.73 -17.78 -18.15
C GLY A 586 18.93 -16.31 -18.50
N LEU A 587 18.11 -15.75 -19.40
CA LEU A 587 18.15 -14.33 -19.77
C LEU A 587 17.55 -13.48 -18.64
N ILE A 588 17.95 -12.20 -18.60
CA ILE A 588 17.33 -11.21 -17.72
C ILE A 588 16.17 -10.55 -18.46
N TRP A 589 14.96 -10.86 -18.02
CA TRP A 589 13.72 -10.32 -18.56
C TRP A 589 13.29 -9.07 -17.81
N GLY A 590 12.75 -8.09 -18.53
CA GLY A 590 12.28 -6.83 -17.96
C GLY A 590 11.25 -6.16 -18.86
N ALA A 591 10.75 -4.99 -18.43
CA ALA A 591 9.86 -4.17 -19.25
C ALA A 591 10.24 -2.70 -19.21
N VAL A 592 10.00 -1.99 -20.32
CA VAL A 592 10.21 -0.55 -20.47
C VAL A 592 9.19 0.01 -21.46
N ASN A 593 8.54 1.13 -21.16
CA ASN A 593 7.59 1.82 -22.05
C ASN A 593 6.63 0.87 -22.82
N GLY A 594 5.95 -0.04 -22.11
CA GLY A 594 5.00 -0.98 -22.71
C GLY A 594 5.63 -2.15 -23.49
N THR A 595 6.95 -2.29 -23.48
CA THR A 595 7.72 -3.29 -24.21
C THR A 595 8.39 -4.26 -23.24
N ILE A 596 8.21 -5.57 -23.47
CA ILE A 596 8.98 -6.61 -22.79
C ILE A 596 10.30 -6.80 -23.54
N PHE A 597 11.39 -7.03 -22.80
CA PHE A 597 12.71 -7.36 -23.34
C PHE A 597 13.33 -8.54 -22.59
N ALA A 598 14.27 -9.22 -23.25
CA ALA A 598 15.16 -10.21 -22.64
C ALA A 598 16.61 -9.87 -22.99
N MET A 599 17.46 -9.80 -21.97
CA MET A 599 18.86 -9.41 -22.06
C MET A 599 19.78 -10.58 -21.75
N ASP A 600 20.82 -10.76 -22.54
CA ASP A 600 21.88 -11.71 -22.24
C ASP A 600 22.73 -11.19 -21.06
N PRO A 601 22.86 -11.94 -19.96
CA PRO A 601 23.52 -11.46 -18.74
C PRO A 601 25.04 -11.27 -18.88
N ALA A 602 25.68 -11.88 -19.88
CA ALA A 602 27.13 -11.80 -20.09
C ALA A 602 27.49 -10.61 -21.00
N THR A 603 26.75 -10.44 -22.09
CA THR A 603 27.01 -9.39 -23.10
C THR A 603 26.23 -8.10 -22.85
N LYS A 604 25.12 -8.17 -22.09
CA LYS A 604 24.16 -7.09 -21.84
C LYS A 604 23.39 -6.65 -23.09
N GLU A 605 23.46 -7.44 -24.16
CA GLU A 605 22.68 -7.21 -25.38
C GLU A 605 21.22 -7.64 -25.19
N ILE A 606 20.30 -6.83 -25.68
CA ILE A 606 18.89 -7.21 -25.76
C ILE A 606 18.72 -8.17 -26.95
N VAL A 607 18.42 -9.42 -26.66
CA VAL A 607 18.32 -10.49 -27.67
C VAL A 607 16.87 -10.80 -28.07
N LYS A 608 15.89 -10.33 -27.29
CA LYS A 608 14.45 -10.42 -27.59
C LYS A 608 13.73 -9.17 -27.12
N HIS A 609 12.75 -8.68 -27.89
CA HIS A 609 11.83 -7.66 -27.40
C HIS A 609 10.49 -7.66 -28.16
N LYS A 610 9.44 -7.17 -27.51
CA LYS A 610 8.11 -7.02 -28.11
C LYS A 610 7.32 -5.91 -27.43
N GLN A 611 6.79 -4.97 -28.21
CA GLN A 611 5.84 -4.00 -27.71
C GLN A 611 4.49 -4.68 -27.49
N ILE A 612 4.00 -4.61 -26.25
CA ILE A 612 2.75 -5.24 -25.80
C ILE A 612 1.66 -4.19 -25.54
N HIS A 613 2.07 -3.04 -25.01
CA HIS A 613 1.19 -1.95 -24.65
C HIS A 613 1.59 -0.67 -25.39
N SER A 614 0.60 -0.01 -25.98
CA SER A 614 0.70 1.34 -26.55
C SER A 614 -0.21 2.26 -25.74
N GLY A 615 0.32 3.34 -25.20
CA GLY A 615 -0.44 4.27 -24.36
C GLY A 615 0.45 5.05 -23.41
N PRO A 616 -0.14 5.81 -22.47
CA PRO A 616 0.62 6.45 -21.40
C PRO A 616 1.32 5.40 -20.53
N PHE A 617 2.63 5.54 -20.35
CA PHE A 617 3.43 4.62 -19.54
C PHE A 617 3.53 5.05 -18.07
N ASN A 618 2.85 6.13 -17.69
CA ASN A 618 2.83 6.62 -16.31
C ASN A 618 1.75 5.88 -15.51
N TYR A 619 2.18 4.86 -14.77
CA TYR A 619 1.37 4.08 -13.83
C TYR A 619 1.46 4.60 -12.39
N GLY A 620 2.05 5.79 -12.19
CA GLY A 620 2.34 6.40 -10.90
C GLY A 620 3.82 6.80 -10.75
N ALA A 621 4.12 7.56 -9.69
CA ALA A 621 5.46 8.14 -9.47
C ALA A 621 6.60 7.11 -9.50
N TRP A 622 6.34 5.88 -9.04
CA TRP A 622 7.35 4.81 -9.01
C TRP A 622 6.96 3.63 -9.90
N SER A 623 6.37 3.94 -11.07
CA SER A 623 5.94 2.97 -12.08
C SER A 623 6.92 1.80 -12.23
N SER A 624 6.40 0.58 -12.14
CA SER A 624 7.09 -0.65 -12.49
C SER A 624 6.11 -1.59 -13.18
N VAL A 625 6.64 -2.60 -13.89
CA VAL A 625 5.84 -3.67 -14.52
C VAL A 625 6.18 -4.95 -13.77
N PRO A 626 5.28 -5.47 -12.92
CA PRO A 626 5.49 -6.75 -12.27
C PRO A 626 5.56 -7.89 -13.27
N LEU A 627 6.51 -8.81 -13.05
CA LEU A 627 6.79 -9.97 -13.89
C LEU A 627 6.82 -11.24 -13.04
N LYS A 628 6.11 -12.29 -13.47
CA LYS A 628 6.13 -13.62 -12.83
C LYS A 628 6.12 -14.71 -13.90
N TRP A 629 6.74 -15.85 -13.60
CA TRP A 629 6.71 -17.03 -14.45
C TRP A 629 5.72 -18.04 -13.90
N ASP A 630 5.02 -18.77 -14.77
CA ASP A 630 4.39 -20.01 -14.37
C ASP A 630 5.35 -21.21 -14.47
N SER A 631 4.90 -22.36 -13.99
CA SER A 631 5.68 -23.62 -13.97
C SER A 631 6.04 -24.15 -15.36
N ASP A 632 5.33 -23.72 -16.41
CA ASP A 632 5.58 -24.08 -17.81
C ASP A 632 6.53 -23.09 -18.50
N GLY A 633 6.97 -22.05 -17.79
CA GLY A 633 7.89 -21.04 -18.31
C GLY A 633 7.21 -19.97 -19.16
N ILE A 634 5.91 -19.73 -19.02
CA ILE A 634 5.23 -18.57 -19.63
C ILE A 634 5.39 -17.34 -18.73
N LEU A 635 5.74 -16.19 -19.33
CA LEU A 635 5.95 -14.94 -18.61
C LEU A 635 4.63 -14.17 -18.50
N TYR A 636 4.26 -13.77 -17.29
CA TYR A 636 3.13 -12.89 -17.03
C TYR A 636 3.63 -11.49 -16.70
N ALA A 637 3.03 -10.48 -17.32
CA ALA A 637 3.40 -9.08 -17.16
C ALA A 637 2.17 -8.18 -16.95
N LEU A 638 2.24 -7.29 -15.96
CA LEU A 638 1.14 -6.37 -15.64
C LEU A 638 1.46 -4.94 -16.11
N PHE A 639 0.84 -4.52 -17.21
CA PHE A 639 0.95 -3.15 -17.74
C PHE A 639 -0.25 -2.31 -17.30
N GLY A 640 -0.07 -1.47 -16.27
CA GLY A 640 -1.19 -0.75 -15.64
C GLY A 640 -2.15 -1.75 -15.01
N THR A 641 -3.37 -1.86 -15.54
CA THR A 641 -4.31 -2.91 -15.14
C THR A 641 -4.37 -4.11 -16.09
N LYS A 642 -3.63 -4.07 -17.21
CA LYS A 642 -3.70 -5.12 -18.24
C LYS A 642 -2.68 -6.23 -17.92
N LEU A 643 -3.17 -7.36 -17.43
CA LEU A 643 -2.36 -8.55 -17.20
C LEU A 643 -2.28 -9.38 -18.49
N VAL A 644 -1.06 -9.59 -18.99
CA VAL A 644 -0.79 -10.39 -20.19
C VAL A 644 0.08 -11.59 -19.87
N ALA A 645 -0.07 -12.64 -20.67
CA ALA A 645 0.85 -13.76 -20.74
C ALA A 645 1.67 -13.66 -22.04
N VAL A 646 2.95 -14.01 -21.99
CA VAL A 646 3.94 -13.82 -23.05
C VAL A 646 4.74 -15.12 -23.20
N ASP A 647 4.78 -15.62 -24.43
CA ASP A 647 5.61 -16.75 -24.78
C ASP A 647 7.10 -16.31 -24.88
N PRO A 648 8.02 -16.88 -24.09
CA PRO A 648 9.40 -16.40 -24.06
C PRO A 648 10.22 -16.75 -25.32
N VAL A 649 9.71 -17.58 -26.22
CA VAL A 649 10.41 -18.00 -27.44
C VAL A 649 9.85 -17.32 -28.68
N THR A 650 8.53 -17.26 -28.85
CA THR A 650 7.93 -16.56 -30.01
C THR A 650 7.67 -15.08 -29.76
N MET A 651 7.65 -14.65 -28.49
CA MET A 651 7.23 -13.31 -28.09
C MET A 651 5.76 -12.99 -28.41
N ASP A 652 4.95 -14.02 -28.70
CA ASP A 652 3.51 -13.87 -28.79
C ASP A 652 2.92 -13.60 -27.41
N PHE A 653 1.80 -12.88 -27.37
CA PHE A 653 1.16 -12.53 -26.11
C PHE A 653 -0.36 -12.59 -26.18
N ARG A 654 -0.99 -12.84 -25.03
CA ARG A 654 -2.44 -12.88 -24.84
C ARG A 654 -2.81 -12.07 -23.61
N THR A 655 -3.88 -11.29 -23.69
CA THR A 655 -4.45 -10.63 -22.50
C THR A 655 -5.18 -11.68 -21.68
N VAL A 656 -4.88 -11.75 -20.38
CA VAL A 656 -5.47 -12.73 -19.46
C VAL A 656 -6.68 -12.12 -18.76
N THR A 657 -6.50 -11.00 -18.07
CA THR A 657 -7.55 -10.32 -17.30
C THR A 657 -7.15 -8.88 -16.97
N SER A 658 -8.05 -8.15 -16.31
CA SER A 658 -7.77 -6.86 -15.65
C SER A 658 -7.39 -7.11 -14.19
N ALA A 659 -6.21 -6.66 -13.77
CA ALA A 659 -5.69 -6.87 -12.42
C ALA A 659 -4.97 -5.62 -11.90
N TYR A 660 -4.93 -5.42 -10.58
CA TYR A 660 -4.09 -4.37 -9.96
C TYR A 660 -2.78 -4.93 -9.38
N SER A 661 -2.82 -6.17 -8.90
CA SER A 661 -1.67 -6.91 -8.35
C SER A 661 -1.90 -8.39 -8.62
N PHE A 662 -0.84 -9.18 -8.77
CA PHE A 662 -0.98 -10.61 -9.05
C PHE A 662 0.24 -11.42 -8.60
N THR A 663 0.01 -12.71 -8.39
CA THR A 663 1.04 -13.75 -8.26
C THR A 663 0.57 -15.03 -8.96
N ILE A 664 1.52 -15.93 -9.24
CA ILE A 664 1.21 -17.29 -9.70
C ILE A 664 1.36 -18.21 -8.49
N GLY A 665 0.37 -19.09 -8.29
CA GLY A 665 0.41 -20.14 -7.29
C GLY A 665 0.98 -21.44 -7.84
N ASP A 666 1.52 -22.27 -6.94
CA ASP A 666 2.06 -23.60 -7.27
C ASP A 666 0.95 -24.62 -7.56
N ASP A 667 -0.29 -24.26 -7.21
CA ASP A 667 -1.52 -25.03 -7.42
C ASP A 667 -2.12 -24.84 -8.82
N GLY A 668 -1.41 -24.17 -9.73
CA GLY A 668 -1.87 -23.94 -11.10
C GLY A 668 -2.89 -22.81 -11.23
N TYR A 669 -3.00 -21.93 -10.23
CA TYR A 669 -3.85 -20.75 -10.30
C TYR A 669 -3.04 -19.46 -10.42
N LEU A 670 -3.53 -18.54 -11.24
CA LEU A 670 -3.14 -17.14 -11.22
C LEU A 670 -4.03 -16.43 -10.20
N TYR A 671 -3.44 -15.86 -9.16
CA TYR A 671 -4.14 -15.09 -8.12
C TYR A 671 -3.93 -13.60 -8.36
N TYR A 672 -4.99 -12.81 -8.23
CA TYR A 672 -4.92 -11.39 -8.52
C TYR A 672 -5.95 -10.56 -7.76
N SER A 673 -5.63 -9.29 -7.57
CA SER A 673 -6.58 -8.25 -7.16
C SER A 673 -7.28 -7.73 -8.41
N ASP A 674 -8.62 -7.71 -8.40
CA ASP A 674 -9.43 -7.26 -9.54
C ASP A 674 -9.11 -5.80 -9.89
N GLY A 675 -8.96 -5.51 -11.18
CA GLY A 675 -8.60 -4.17 -11.66
C GLY A 675 -9.68 -3.10 -11.41
N GLU A 676 -10.95 -3.49 -11.38
CA GLU A 676 -12.10 -2.59 -11.11
C GLU A 676 -12.43 -2.53 -9.62
N ASP A 677 -12.41 -3.69 -8.94
CA ASP A 677 -12.68 -3.78 -7.50
C ASP A 677 -11.50 -4.41 -6.76
N ARG A 678 -10.52 -3.57 -6.44
CA ARG A 678 -9.25 -3.96 -5.82
C ARG A 678 -9.41 -4.57 -4.42
N THR A 679 -10.61 -4.57 -3.85
CA THR A 679 -10.88 -5.18 -2.55
C THR A 679 -10.99 -6.70 -2.61
N PHE A 680 -11.21 -7.28 -3.79
CA PHE A 680 -11.33 -8.72 -3.97
C PHE A 680 -10.01 -9.38 -4.37
N LEU A 681 -9.71 -10.50 -3.70
CA LEU A 681 -8.82 -11.52 -4.22
C LEU A 681 -9.62 -12.43 -5.16
N SER A 682 -9.14 -12.57 -6.37
CA SER A 682 -9.70 -13.44 -7.41
C SER A 682 -8.65 -14.41 -7.92
N ARG A 683 -9.08 -15.47 -8.59
CA ARG A 683 -8.18 -16.40 -9.28
C ARG A 683 -8.69 -16.82 -10.64
N ILE A 684 -7.76 -17.29 -11.49
CA ILE A 684 -8.01 -17.94 -12.77
C ILE A 684 -7.19 -19.22 -12.79
N GLN A 685 -7.83 -20.35 -13.10
CA GLN A 685 -7.11 -21.61 -13.29
C GLN A 685 -6.29 -21.56 -14.58
N ILE A 686 -5.03 -21.95 -14.50
CA ILE A 686 -4.12 -22.06 -15.64
C ILE A 686 -4.02 -23.54 -16.02
N GLY A 687 -4.42 -23.86 -17.25
CA GLY A 687 -4.29 -25.18 -17.85
C GLY A 687 -3.43 -25.17 -19.11
N THR A 688 -3.24 -26.35 -19.69
CA THR A 688 -2.46 -26.59 -20.89
C THR A 688 -3.15 -27.66 -21.75
N GLN A 689 -3.45 -27.35 -23.01
CA GLN A 689 -3.89 -28.26 -24.07
C GLN A 689 -2.74 -29.20 -24.44
N SER A 690 -2.38 -30.10 -23.52
CA SER A 690 -1.61 -31.29 -23.84
C SER A 690 -2.56 -32.48 -23.81
N ALA A 691 -2.25 -33.54 -24.56
CA ALA A 691 -2.93 -34.83 -24.40
C ALA A 691 -2.56 -35.42 -23.03
N MET A 692 -3.03 -34.80 -21.94
CA MET A 692 -3.00 -35.40 -20.61
C MET A 692 -4.04 -36.51 -20.63
N PRO A 693 -3.66 -37.79 -20.45
CA PRO A 693 -4.63 -38.88 -20.38
C PRO A 693 -5.70 -38.65 -19.30
N GLU A 694 -5.41 -37.80 -18.33
CA GLU A 694 -6.29 -37.42 -17.22
C GLU A 694 -7.27 -36.28 -17.56
N ASP A 695 -7.04 -35.51 -18.62
CA ASP A 695 -8.01 -34.53 -19.15
C ASP A 695 -8.99 -35.27 -20.06
N VAL A 696 -10.01 -35.87 -19.46
CA VAL A 696 -10.93 -36.77 -20.15
C VAL A 696 -12.06 -36.02 -20.85
N ASP A 697 -12.26 -34.74 -20.55
CA ASP A 697 -13.20 -33.86 -21.25
C ASP A 697 -12.55 -33.03 -22.36
N GLY A 698 -11.22 -32.98 -22.40
CA GLY A 698 -10.42 -32.35 -23.45
C GLY A 698 -10.41 -30.83 -23.38
N ASN A 699 -10.70 -30.24 -22.21
CA ASN A 699 -10.76 -28.80 -22.03
C ASN A 699 -9.39 -28.17 -21.70
N GLY A 700 -8.33 -28.97 -21.53
CA GLY A 700 -6.97 -28.56 -21.18
C GLY A 700 -6.72 -28.33 -19.69
N ILE A 701 -7.69 -28.63 -18.83
CA ILE A 701 -7.67 -28.43 -17.37
C ILE A 701 -8.17 -29.71 -16.72
N VAL A 702 -7.31 -30.36 -15.93
CA VAL A 702 -7.74 -31.52 -15.14
C VAL A 702 -8.35 -31.05 -13.83
N ASP A 703 -9.67 -31.18 -13.71
CA ASP A 703 -10.42 -30.76 -12.53
C ASP A 703 -11.51 -31.78 -12.10
N HIS A 704 -12.42 -31.34 -11.23
CA HIS A 704 -13.53 -32.13 -10.72
C HIS A 704 -14.45 -32.72 -11.80
N ARG A 705 -14.51 -32.12 -12.99
CA ARG A 705 -15.27 -32.60 -14.15
C ARG A 705 -14.64 -33.87 -14.71
N ASP A 706 -13.32 -33.94 -14.80
CA ASP A 706 -12.59 -35.13 -15.25
C ASP A 706 -12.77 -36.29 -14.28
N VAL A 707 -12.60 -36.00 -12.98
CA VAL A 707 -12.83 -37.00 -11.93
C VAL A 707 -14.27 -37.50 -11.99
N ARG A 708 -15.25 -36.61 -12.17
CA ARG A 708 -16.67 -37.00 -12.33
C ARG A 708 -16.89 -37.83 -13.59
N LEU A 709 -16.28 -37.49 -14.72
CA LEU A 709 -16.42 -38.23 -15.97
C LEU A 709 -15.86 -39.65 -15.86
N VAL A 710 -14.67 -39.82 -15.27
CA VAL A 710 -14.11 -41.16 -15.01
C VAL A 710 -14.94 -41.91 -13.96
N ALA A 711 -15.36 -41.26 -12.88
CA ALA A 711 -16.19 -41.88 -11.85
C ALA A 711 -17.58 -42.30 -12.36
N ARG A 712 -18.18 -41.50 -13.25
CA ARG A 712 -19.45 -41.82 -13.93
C ARG A 712 -19.28 -43.02 -14.85
N HIS A 713 -18.16 -43.12 -15.56
CA HIS A 713 -17.87 -44.26 -16.44
C HIS A 713 -17.83 -45.60 -15.69
N ILE A 714 -17.47 -45.60 -14.40
CA ILE A 714 -17.45 -46.80 -13.54
C ILE A 714 -18.69 -46.95 -12.64
N GLY A 715 -19.72 -46.13 -12.83
CA GLY A 715 -20.95 -46.18 -12.05
C GLY A 715 -20.79 -45.76 -10.58
N LYS A 716 -19.73 -45.00 -10.26
CA LYS A 716 -19.39 -44.55 -8.90
C LYS A 716 -19.35 -43.03 -8.76
N GLU A 717 -20.05 -42.30 -9.61
CA GLU A 717 -20.09 -40.84 -9.55
C GLU A 717 -20.53 -40.38 -8.14
N PRO A 718 -19.69 -39.64 -7.40
CA PRO A 718 -20.06 -39.14 -6.08
C PRO A 718 -21.20 -38.12 -6.21
N ALA A 719 -22.30 -38.37 -5.50
CA ALA A 719 -23.38 -37.38 -5.37
C ALA A 719 -23.05 -36.34 -4.28
N GLY A 720 -23.21 -35.06 -4.62
CA GLY A 720 -23.08 -33.92 -3.70
C GLY A 720 -21.70 -33.23 -3.75
N ASP A 721 -21.16 -32.98 -2.55
CA ASP A 721 -19.98 -32.16 -2.25
C ASP A 721 -18.73 -32.47 -3.10
N LEU A 722 -18.09 -31.42 -3.61
CA LEU A 722 -16.85 -31.48 -4.39
C LEU A 722 -15.70 -32.13 -3.61
N ARG A 723 -15.68 -32.04 -2.28
CA ARG A 723 -14.66 -32.70 -1.44
C ARG A 723 -14.61 -34.21 -1.61
N LYS A 724 -15.69 -34.84 -2.10
CA LYS A 724 -15.72 -36.28 -2.37
C LYS A 724 -14.98 -36.67 -3.65
N LEU A 725 -14.57 -35.70 -4.46
CA LEU A 725 -13.84 -35.88 -5.72
C LEU A 725 -12.33 -35.73 -5.53
N ASP A 726 -11.89 -35.21 -4.39
CA ASP A 726 -10.51 -35.37 -3.91
C ASP A 726 -10.35 -36.80 -3.37
N VAL A 727 -10.01 -37.71 -4.28
CA VAL A 727 -9.97 -39.15 -4.06
C VAL A 727 -8.68 -39.56 -3.34
N ASN A 728 -7.59 -38.85 -3.59
CA ASN A 728 -6.31 -39.10 -2.92
C ASN A 728 -6.20 -38.37 -1.56
N ARG A 729 -7.11 -37.43 -1.26
CA ARG A 729 -7.20 -36.64 -0.03
C ARG A 729 -6.01 -35.71 0.17
N ASP A 730 -5.49 -35.14 -0.90
CA ASP A 730 -4.41 -34.16 -0.87
C ASP A 730 -4.92 -32.71 -0.82
N GLY A 731 -6.24 -32.51 -0.82
CA GLY A 731 -6.89 -31.20 -0.77
C GLY A 731 -7.07 -30.55 -2.14
N VAL A 732 -6.53 -31.12 -3.22
CA VAL A 732 -6.50 -30.50 -4.56
C VAL A 732 -7.04 -31.47 -5.60
N ILE A 733 -8.20 -31.17 -6.17
CA ILE A 733 -8.75 -32.00 -7.25
C ILE A 733 -7.94 -31.81 -8.54
N ASN A 734 -7.13 -32.80 -8.92
CA ASN A 734 -6.21 -32.73 -10.05
C ASN A 734 -6.02 -34.10 -10.76
N ALA A 735 -4.99 -34.22 -11.60
CA ALA A 735 -4.66 -35.43 -12.35
C ALA A 735 -4.41 -36.68 -11.47
N LEU A 736 -3.94 -36.50 -10.24
CA LEU A 736 -3.74 -37.61 -9.30
C LEU A 736 -5.07 -38.23 -8.85
N ASP A 737 -6.14 -37.46 -8.76
CA ASP A 737 -7.49 -37.98 -8.46
C ASP A 737 -8.03 -38.79 -9.63
N VAL A 738 -7.88 -38.26 -10.85
CA VAL A 738 -8.28 -38.98 -12.07
C VAL A 738 -7.53 -40.31 -12.17
N ARG A 739 -6.22 -40.30 -11.91
CA ARG A 739 -5.40 -41.53 -11.83
C ARG A 739 -5.87 -42.46 -10.72
N SER A 740 -6.22 -41.94 -9.55
CA SER A 740 -6.68 -42.74 -8.40
C SER A 740 -8.02 -43.43 -8.68
N VAL A 741 -8.95 -42.74 -9.34
CA VAL A 741 -10.22 -43.33 -9.81
C VAL A 741 -9.94 -44.37 -10.91
N THR A 742 -9.05 -44.08 -11.85
CA THR A 742 -8.66 -45.00 -12.95
C THR A 742 -7.95 -46.25 -12.43
N ALA A 743 -7.12 -46.13 -11.39
CA ALA A 743 -6.46 -47.25 -10.75
C ALA A 743 -7.47 -48.20 -10.09
N LYS A 744 -8.44 -47.65 -9.35
CA LYS A 744 -9.56 -48.43 -8.79
C LYS A 744 -10.37 -49.14 -9.87
N MET A 745 -10.64 -48.46 -11.00
CA MET A 745 -11.30 -49.09 -12.16
C MET A 745 -10.53 -50.32 -12.68
N ASN A 746 -9.20 -50.22 -12.76
CA ASN A 746 -8.35 -51.30 -13.25
C ASN A 746 -8.20 -52.46 -12.24
N GLU A 747 -8.32 -52.19 -10.94
CA GLU A 747 -8.39 -53.23 -9.90
C GLU A 747 -9.72 -54.00 -9.95
N GLU A 748 -10.84 -53.32 -10.16
CA GLU A 748 -12.17 -53.94 -10.25
C GLU A 748 -12.32 -54.78 -11.53
N ARG A 749 -11.69 -54.38 -12.64
CA ARG A 749 -11.63 -55.19 -13.86
C ARG A 749 -10.75 -56.45 -13.74
N LYS A 750 -9.92 -56.56 -12.71
CA LYS A 750 -9.03 -57.72 -12.46
C LYS A 750 -9.62 -58.73 -11.46
N GLN A 751 -10.78 -58.46 -10.86
CA GLN A 751 -11.52 -59.45 -10.09
C GLN A 751 -12.44 -60.23 -11.05
N PRO A 752 -12.32 -61.57 -11.13
CA PRO A 752 -13.05 -62.40 -12.10
C PRO A 752 -14.57 -62.44 -11.86
#